data_AF-A0A7W1RYU7-F1
#
_entry.id   AF-A0A7W1RYU7-F1
#
_cell.length_a   1.000
_cell.length_b   1.000
_cell.length_c   1.000
_cell.angle_alpha   90.00
_cell.angle_beta   90.00
_cell.angle_gamma   90.00
#
_symmetry.space_group_name_H-M   'P 1'
#
loop_
_entity.id
_entity.type
_entity.pdbx_description
1 polymer ?
#
loop_
_entity_poly.entity_id
_entity_poly.type
_entity_poly.pdbx_seq_one_letter_code
_entity_poly.pdbx_strand_id
1 'polypeptide(L)'
;PAPAVEVLEWEQPRLRWFSHQREKLSAAIFELIEDIEVAEVEIAGGSLDLKVGRKVYDNHDVLGSWTVVDHFRIGAKYPLYTPTHIVGSNITLGFTVGARAGADFINIRQVMPEHYREVPSTEERLDQIENSKFYRLMLGEPGAPPGAAERSPAEQADEDENSGTDDEDPAETWIVFENEQGGNEAELIAYDGLTRARYSQLWNLIAFPFTIPLKSEWIRRMEVDEIISYTGTGTVELGPSVGWNFDITGISDTFSASVSFLTYLRGEWRISIWRENERFAQVKLTRTTRAGRSAGLNAETDELVDGFTLVNSEVNFKQTRITPFSFTVGKGRGRAFDVVYRYDMQSRDGQRAFQRAVRGQFGTSDRLAGGLQWLKQPVDSPVRKLAIRRTDFENVDKSTSTKFGFLYRHRHDASVVHADVLITTPDGVTRFFQSTAADSQLWKLVWGTREEKNHDFRITVDLDRWEQDLPDALTLSVIGEIIDTDTTGDEMRHYIDEVEEATGQAGFFPRPPTHFPPADAPRFDHDAEHDRRAGVGPRLVEVDYGRSTFYYQVTYDQRQVERFVGLERTAMWPAMERAFGVEPGAWSSRWRRTQWRSTHAFERLLNLPLYIANINLRRGSILASADDAIRRWRMARGQVDVREQVRQLGLMFANRRYGAELSRLLRAVLAGERASYQLSGTSEFGSFRDSGVSTIPIEPYPERLQRLIDFDQQRRRPVDDPYAAIGDLDVSLPDRDHVALHFAIGGGAVPKALYFRLDRRRPWRLSSVVREAVYVNHQGAFQPGENKMLIDLREGFMADLFAGLTPGNRYDLRIATSRDGLHWGGVARSKFEVPPFPVEREAVPENGAAPGPEATPAPDAVQPEPPPPRLPIDPLHRDPGVELHFDEPAGG
;
A
#
# COMPACT_ATOMS: atom_id res chain seq x y z
N PRO A 1 -5.37 43.05 -21.79
CA PRO A 1 -4.32 42.25 -21.12
C PRO A 1 -4.31 42.51 -19.61
N ALA A 2 -4.91 41.60 -18.84
CA ALA A 2 -4.83 41.65 -17.38
C ALA A 2 -3.37 41.44 -16.94
N PRO A 3 -2.89 42.15 -15.91
CA PRO A 3 -1.55 41.92 -15.39
C PRO A 3 -1.44 40.46 -14.93
N ALA A 4 -0.33 39.82 -15.31
CA ALA A 4 0.00 38.50 -14.79
C ALA A 4 0.06 38.59 -13.27
N VAL A 5 -0.77 37.81 -12.59
CA VAL A 5 -0.69 37.63 -11.15
C VAL A 5 0.69 37.03 -10.86
N GLU A 6 1.62 37.85 -10.40
CA GLU A 6 2.83 37.40 -9.71
C GLU A 6 2.36 36.71 -8.44
N VAL A 7 2.15 35.40 -8.55
CA VAL A 7 2.01 34.55 -7.38
C VAL A 7 3.34 34.61 -6.66
N LEU A 8 3.38 35.27 -5.51
CA LEU A 8 4.47 35.26 -4.55
C LEU A 8 4.84 33.80 -4.26
N GLU A 9 5.82 33.32 -5.02
CA GLU A 9 6.49 32.06 -4.83
C GLU A 9 7.07 32.11 -3.42
N TRP A 10 6.75 31.13 -2.56
CA TRP A 10 7.16 31.09 -1.15
C TRP A 10 8.62 31.53 -1.01
N GLU A 11 8.85 32.78 -0.59
CA GLU A 11 10.13 33.50 -0.83
C GLU A 11 11.33 32.94 -0.06
N GLN A 12 11.14 31.87 0.74
CA GLN A 12 12.22 31.31 1.54
C GLN A 12 12.42 29.82 1.25
N PRO A 13 13.33 29.47 0.31
CA PRO A 13 13.86 28.12 0.13
C PRO A 13 14.28 27.45 1.45
N ARG A 14 14.69 28.27 2.44
CA ARG A 14 14.99 27.84 3.81
C ARG A 14 13.80 27.20 4.52
N LEU A 15 12.59 27.76 4.42
CA LEU A 15 11.40 27.21 5.08
C LEU A 15 10.99 25.85 4.49
N ARG A 16 11.07 25.69 3.15
CA ARG A 16 10.88 24.40 2.49
C ARG A 16 11.92 23.38 2.97
N TRP A 17 13.18 23.78 3.02
CA TRP A 17 14.25 22.93 3.55
C TRP A 17 13.99 22.53 5.00
N PHE A 18 13.59 23.45 5.88
CA PHE A 18 13.27 23.13 7.28
C PHE A 18 12.05 22.23 7.43
N SER A 19 10.98 22.43 6.66
CA SER A 19 9.82 21.54 6.65
C SER A 19 10.21 20.12 6.22
N HIS A 20 10.97 20.02 5.15
CA HIS A 20 11.45 18.76 4.63
C HIS A 20 12.42 18.05 5.60
N GLN A 21 13.33 18.78 6.25
CA GLN A 21 14.18 18.23 7.31
C GLN A 21 13.38 17.81 8.55
N ARG A 22 12.32 18.54 8.91
CA ARG A 22 11.40 18.17 10.00
C ARG A 22 10.66 16.88 9.68
N GLU A 23 10.20 16.70 8.44
CA GLU A 23 9.57 15.45 7.99
C GLU A 23 10.56 14.28 7.95
N LYS A 24 11.77 14.50 7.43
CA LYS A 24 12.86 13.50 7.45
C LYS A 24 13.21 13.08 8.88
N LEU A 25 13.33 14.04 9.81
CA LEU A 25 13.57 13.76 11.23
C LEU A 25 12.37 13.06 11.89
N SER A 26 11.15 13.51 11.62
CA SER A 26 9.91 12.88 12.09
C SER A 26 9.80 11.42 11.63
N ALA A 27 10.09 11.16 10.35
CA ALA A 27 10.16 9.83 9.79
C ALA A 27 11.27 9.01 10.45
N ALA A 28 12.49 9.55 10.57
CA ALA A 28 13.60 8.87 11.22
C ALA A 28 13.28 8.47 12.68
N ILE A 29 12.70 9.39 13.45
CA ILE A 29 12.23 9.14 14.83
C ILE A 29 11.15 8.06 14.83
N PHE A 30 10.16 8.17 13.94
CA PHE A 30 9.08 7.21 13.87
C PHE A 30 9.57 5.80 13.50
N GLU A 31 10.54 5.71 12.60
CA GLU A 31 11.12 4.44 12.24
C GLU A 31 12.00 3.84 13.34
N LEU A 32 12.59 4.66 14.22
CA LEU A 32 13.18 4.13 15.45
C LEU A 32 12.11 3.45 16.31
N ILE A 33 10.86 3.95 16.28
CA ILE A 33 9.70 3.36 16.97
C ILE A 33 9.21 2.06 16.31
N GLU A 34 9.66 1.68 15.11
CA GLU A 34 9.19 0.43 14.48
C GLU A 34 9.57 -0.84 15.26
N ASP A 35 10.66 -0.85 16.03
CA ASP A 35 11.07 -1.99 16.89
C ASP A 35 12.10 -1.51 17.94
N ILE A 36 11.62 -0.85 19.00
CA ILE A 36 12.45 -0.38 20.12
C ILE A 36 12.63 -1.51 21.11
N GLU A 37 13.88 -1.88 21.36
CA GLU A 37 14.26 -2.71 22.50
C GLU A 37 14.24 -1.85 23.77
N VAL A 38 13.24 -2.09 24.62
CA VAL A 38 13.00 -1.31 25.84
C VAL A 38 13.88 -1.79 26.97
N ALA A 39 14.07 -3.10 27.08
CA ALA A 39 14.92 -3.72 28.10
C ALA A 39 15.39 -5.09 27.63
N GLU A 40 16.66 -5.40 27.89
CA GLU A 40 17.19 -6.76 27.89
C GLU A 40 17.73 -7.04 29.31
N VAL A 41 17.22 -8.09 29.95
CA VAL A 41 17.59 -8.47 31.32
C VAL A 41 18.13 -9.90 31.31
N GLU A 42 19.36 -10.09 31.77
CA GLU A 42 19.93 -11.42 31.98
C GLU A 42 19.35 -12.06 33.26
N ILE A 43 18.75 -13.25 33.14
CA ILE A 43 18.13 -13.96 34.25
C ILE A 43 18.60 -15.42 34.23
N ALA A 44 19.35 -15.83 35.26
CA ALA A 44 19.79 -17.21 35.48
C ALA A 44 20.48 -17.85 34.25
N GLY A 45 21.31 -17.08 33.54
CA GLY A 45 22.01 -17.51 32.33
C GLY A 45 21.17 -17.45 31.04
N GLY A 46 19.88 -17.09 31.13
CA GLY A 46 19.07 -16.70 29.99
C GLY A 46 18.97 -15.18 29.84
N SER A 47 18.31 -14.72 28.78
CA SER A 47 17.93 -13.31 28.60
C SER A 47 16.42 -13.17 28.42
N LEU A 48 15.88 -12.07 28.95
CA LEU A 48 14.51 -11.61 28.77
C LEU A 48 14.56 -10.30 27.98
N ASP A 49 14.02 -10.28 26.78
CA ASP A 49 13.92 -9.10 25.92
C ASP A 49 12.49 -8.55 25.90
N LEU A 50 12.36 -7.23 26.07
CA LEU A 50 11.12 -6.48 25.94
C LEU A 50 11.24 -5.52 24.76
N LYS A 51 10.34 -5.68 23.79
CA LYS A 51 10.32 -4.85 22.58
C LYS A 51 8.96 -4.24 22.36
N VAL A 52 8.93 -3.00 21.89
CA VAL A 52 7.71 -2.33 21.48
C VAL A 52 7.92 -1.76 20.10
N GLY A 53 6.85 -1.68 19.32
CA GLY A 53 6.93 -0.86 18.14
C GLY A 53 5.62 -0.61 17.44
N ARG A 54 5.68 0.30 16.48
CA ARG A 54 4.53 0.71 15.68
C ARG A 54 4.85 0.60 14.19
N LYS A 55 3.92 0.03 13.43
CA LYS A 55 3.91 0.11 11.97
C LYS A 55 2.67 0.82 11.49
N VAL A 56 2.80 1.57 10.40
CA VAL A 56 1.73 2.36 9.81
C VAL A 56 1.66 2.02 8.33
N TYR A 57 0.51 1.54 7.90
CA TYR A 57 0.25 1.12 6.53
C TYR A 57 -0.77 2.06 5.92
N ASP A 58 -0.44 2.65 4.78
CA ASP A 58 -1.42 3.40 3.98
C ASP A 58 -2.44 2.41 3.42
N ASN A 59 -3.73 2.62 3.69
CA ASN A 59 -4.77 1.74 3.15
C ASN A 59 -5.06 2.03 1.67
N HIS A 60 -4.52 3.13 1.12
CA HIS A 60 -4.78 3.63 -0.23
C HIS A 60 -6.26 3.80 -0.53
N ASP A 61 -7.09 3.98 0.50
CA ASP A 61 -8.51 4.20 0.34
C ASP A 61 -8.81 5.67 0.05
N VAL A 62 -10.07 5.94 -0.25
CA VAL A 62 -10.52 7.26 -0.70
C VAL A 62 -10.44 8.30 0.41
N LEU A 63 -10.49 7.84 1.67
CA LEU A 63 -10.44 8.70 2.85
C LEU A 63 -9.01 8.99 3.32
N GLY A 64 -8.00 8.40 2.67
CA GLY A 64 -6.61 8.49 3.13
C GLY A 64 -6.41 7.87 4.51
N SER A 65 -7.09 6.75 4.79
CA SER A 65 -6.98 6.07 6.07
C SER A 65 -5.69 5.27 6.21
N TRP A 66 -5.28 5.07 7.46
CA TRP A 66 -4.05 4.36 7.80
C TRP A 66 -4.36 3.21 8.75
N THR A 67 -3.80 2.03 8.47
CA THR A 67 -3.79 0.94 9.44
C THR A 67 -2.59 1.10 10.35
N VAL A 68 -2.83 1.28 11.64
CA VAL A 68 -1.80 1.35 12.69
C VAL A 68 -1.71 -0.01 13.38
N VAL A 69 -0.49 -0.53 13.45
CA VAL A 69 -0.17 -1.80 14.11
C VAL A 69 0.80 -1.52 15.24
N ASP A 70 0.29 -1.52 16.47
CA ASP A 70 1.09 -1.51 17.68
C ASP A 70 1.48 -2.95 18.05
N HIS A 71 2.72 -3.17 18.46
CA HIS A 71 3.14 -4.46 18.97
C HIS A 71 3.97 -4.31 20.24
N PHE A 72 3.83 -5.31 21.11
CA PHE A 72 4.58 -5.45 22.35
C PHE A 72 5.02 -6.90 22.44
N ARG A 73 6.33 -7.13 22.52
CA ARG A 73 6.93 -8.45 22.53
C ARG A 73 7.71 -8.65 23.81
N ILE A 74 7.52 -9.84 24.38
CA ILE A 74 8.33 -10.38 25.45
C ILE A 74 9.00 -11.63 24.87
N GLY A 75 10.32 -11.63 24.77
CA GLY A 75 11.11 -12.80 24.43
C GLY A 75 11.88 -13.29 25.64
N ALA A 76 11.96 -14.60 25.84
CA ALA A 76 12.82 -15.21 26.83
C ALA A 76 13.65 -16.29 26.12
N LYS A 77 14.97 -16.22 26.28
CA LYS A 77 15.93 -17.17 25.71
C LYS A 77 16.68 -17.84 26.84
N TYR A 78 16.62 -19.16 26.91
CA TYR A 78 17.32 -19.95 27.90
C TYR A 78 18.26 -20.95 27.21
N PRO A 79 19.59 -20.76 27.29
CA PRO A 79 20.54 -21.76 26.87
C PRO A 79 20.50 -22.91 27.88
N LEU A 80 19.89 -24.03 27.51
CA LEU A 80 19.81 -25.21 28.37
C LEU A 80 21.17 -25.92 28.47
N TYR A 81 21.90 -25.96 27.35
CA TYR A 81 23.22 -26.58 27.28
C TYR A 81 24.01 -26.02 26.08
N THR A 82 25.15 -25.38 26.35
CA THR A 82 26.00 -24.76 25.32
C THR A 82 27.47 -25.09 25.52
N PRO A 83 27.91 -26.37 25.41
CA PRO A 83 29.32 -26.69 25.48
C PRO A 83 30.05 -26.02 24.30
N THR A 84 31.09 -25.25 24.64
CA THR A 84 32.01 -24.66 23.68
C THR A 84 33.40 -25.22 23.93
N HIS A 85 34.01 -25.77 22.89
CA HIS A 85 35.39 -26.23 22.89
C HIS A 85 36.21 -25.36 21.95
N ILE A 86 37.27 -24.75 22.46
CA ILE A 86 38.20 -23.96 21.65
C ILE A 86 39.20 -24.94 21.01
N VAL A 87 39.33 -24.93 19.68
CA VAL A 87 40.26 -25.78 18.93
C VAL A 87 41.29 -24.88 18.25
N GLY A 88 42.52 -24.87 18.78
CA GLY A 88 43.55 -23.89 18.37
C GLY A 88 43.34 -22.53 19.05
N SER A 89 43.88 -21.45 18.47
CA SER A 89 43.77 -20.11 19.05
C SER A 89 42.48 -19.36 18.66
N ASN A 90 41.89 -19.69 17.50
CA ASN A 90 40.91 -18.82 16.84
C ASN A 90 39.60 -19.53 16.45
N ILE A 91 39.44 -20.82 16.73
CA ILE A 91 38.24 -21.59 16.34
C ILE A 91 37.51 -22.09 17.58
N THR A 92 36.22 -21.79 17.69
CA THR A 92 35.33 -22.25 18.75
C THR A 92 34.33 -23.22 18.15
N LEU A 93 34.36 -24.49 18.56
CA LEU A 93 33.32 -25.47 18.24
C LEU A 93 32.28 -25.44 19.35
N GLY A 94 31.04 -25.10 19.02
CA GLY A 94 29.91 -25.07 19.93
C GLY A 94 28.88 -26.14 19.58
N PHE A 95 28.11 -26.55 20.59
CA PHE A 95 26.83 -27.22 20.39
C PHE A 95 25.80 -26.52 21.24
N THR A 96 24.64 -26.18 20.68
CA THR A 96 23.60 -25.42 21.40
C THR A 96 22.35 -26.26 21.54
N VAL A 97 21.86 -26.38 22.77
CA VAL A 97 20.50 -26.77 23.14
C VAL A 97 19.87 -25.56 23.80
N GLY A 98 18.88 -24.95 23.13
CA GLY A 98 18.22 -23.75 23.60
C GLY A 98 16.71 -23.94 23.68
N ALA A 99 16.09 -23.26 24.65
CA ALA A 99 14.67 -23.02 24.66
C ALA A 99 14.41 -21.54 24.50
N ARG A 100 13.43 -21.18 23.69
CA ARG A 100 12.89 -19.83 23.60
C ARG A 100 11.41 -19.87 23.90
N ALA A 101 10.96 -18.95 24.73
CA ALA A 101 9.54 -18.70 24.94
C ALA A 101 9.29 -17.22 24.62
N GLY A 102 8.09 -16.89 24.17
CA GLY A 102 7.77 -15.50 23.97
C GLY A 102 6.27 -15.23 23.94
N ALA A 103 5.91 -14.01 24.25
CA ALA A 103 4.57 -13.47 24.08
C ALA A 103 4.65 -12.29 23.11
N ASP A 104 3.78 -12.26 22.11
CA ASP A 104 3.63 -11.13 21.19
C ASP A 104 2.19 -10.65 21.27
N PHE A 105 2.01 -9.38 21.60
CA PHE A 105 0.74 -8.70 21.62
C PHE A 105 0.71 -7.76 20.42
N ILE A 106 -0.41 -7.69 19.73
CA ILE A 106 -0.59 -6.85 18.55
C ILE A 106 -1.94 -6.15 18.68
N ASN A 107 -1.96 -4.83 18.48
CA ASN A 107 -3.18 -4.06 18.31
C ASN A 107 -3.19 -3.46 16.90
N ILE A 108 -4.20 -3.82 16.10
CA ILE A 108 -4.43 -3.30 14.75
C ILE A 108 -5.66 -2.41 14.81
N ARG A 109 -5.51 -1.14 14.47
CA ARG A 109 -6.62 -0.19 14.36
C ARG A 109 -6.53 0.60 13.07
N GLN A 110 -7.66 1.15 12.64
CA GLN A 110 -7.70 2.07 11.50
C GLN A 110 -7.85 3.49 12.00
N VAL A 111 -6.90 4.33 11.62
CA VAL A 111 -6.90 5.75 11.92
C VAL A 111 -7.39 6.50 10.70
N MET A 112 -8.50 7.18 10.89
CA MET A 112 -9.07 8.13 9.93
C MET A 112 -8.59 9.55 10.29
N PRO A 113 -8.59 10.49 9.34
CA PRO A 113 -8.37 11.92 9.61
C PRO A 113 -9.32 12.46 10.70
N GLU A 114 -8.89 13.51 11.42
CA GLU A 114 -9.45 13.92 12.72
C GLU A 114 -10.98 14.11 12.73
N HIS A 115 -11.55 14.68 11.67
CA HIS A 115 -12.97 15.04 11.60
C HIS A 115 -13.89 13.96 11.01
N TYR A 116 -13.36 12.81 10.59
CA TYR A 116 -14.21 11.72 10.06
C TYR A 116 -14.89 10.90 11.15
N ARG A 117 -14.26 10.74 12.31
CA ARG A 117 -14.85 10.02 13.45
C ARG A 117 -15.88 10.84 14.22
N GLU A 118 -15.81 12.16 14.08
CA GLU A 118 -16.75 13.10 14.70
C GLU A 118 -18.02 13.26 13.87
N VAL A 119 -18.05 12.74 12.62
CA VAL A 119 -19.31 12.61 11.87
C VAL A 119 -20.20 11.65 12.64
N PRO A 120 -21.32 12.11 13.22
CA PRO A 120 -22.17 11.25 14.03
C PRO A 120 -22.64 10.08 13.19
N SER A 121 -22.68 8.88 13.79
CA SER A 121 -23.19 7.70 13.10
C SER A 121 -24.61 8.00 12.61
N THR A 122 -25.05 7.38 11.52
CA THR A 122 -26.39 7.69 10.98
C THR A 122 -27.51 7.38 11.96
N GLU A 123 -27.33 6.44 12.89
CA GLU A 123 -28.27 6.21 13.99
C GLU A 123 -28.23 7.37 14.99
N GLU A 124 -27.05 7.84 15.42
CA GLU A 124 -26.94 9.03 16.27
C GLU A 124 -27.43 10.31 15.56
N ARG A 125 -27.26 10.41 14.24
CA ARG A 125 -27.72 11.52 13.43
C ARG A 125 -29.23 11.44 13.16
N LEU A 126 -29.79 10.24 13.01
CA LEU A 126 -31.24 10.01 13.01
C LEU A 126 -31.81 10.36 14.36
N ASP A 127 -31.21 9.93 15.46
CA ASP A 127 -31.60 10.33 16.82
C ASP A 127 -31.50 11.85 16.99
N GLN A 128 -30.44 12.50 16.51
CA GLN A 128 -30.30 13.96 16.56
C GLN A 128 -31.33 14.68 15.70
N ILE A 129 -31.63 14.18 14.50
CA ILE A 129 -32.64 14.73 13.60
C ILE A 129 -34.03 14.51 14.20
N GLU A 130 -34.39 13.30 14.63
CA GLU A 130 -35.64 12.97 15.30
C GLU A 130 -35.84 13.78 16.59
N ASN A 131 -34.75 14.08 17.30
CA ASN A 131 -34.77 14.93 18.48
C ASN A 131 -34.60 16.42 18.18
N SER A 132 -34.31 16.81 16.93
CA SER A 132 -34.11 18.20 16.55
C SER A 132 -35.44 18.96 16.62
N LYS A 133 -35.35 20.22 17.05
CA LYS A 133 -36.51 21.11 17.14
C LYS A 133 -37.22 21.26 15.79
N PHE A 134 -36.45 21.25 14.70
CA PHE A 134 -36.94 21.32 13.32
C PHE A 134 -37.79 20.10 12.93
N TYR A 135 -37.31 18.89 13.18
CA TYR A 135 -38.03 17.65 12.80
C TYR A 135 -39.29 17.45 13.64
N ARG A 136 -39.25 17.77 14.95
CA ARG A 136 -40.44 17.77 15.82
C ARG A 136 -41.48 18.79 15.37
N LEU A 137 -41.05 19.94 14.83
CA LEU A 137 -41.94 20.93 14.21
C LEU A 137 -42.59 20.41 12.93
N MET A 138 -41.81 19.72 12.08
CA MET A 138 -42.27 19.13 10.81
C MET A 138 -43.29 18.01 11.00
N LEU A 139 -43.16 17.19 12.06
CA LEU A 139 -44.11 16.12 12.38
C LEU A 139 -45.40 16.62 13.04
N GLY A 140 -45.51 17.92 13.30
CA GLY A 140 -46.72 18.52 13.86
C GLY A 140 -47.03 18.08 15.28
N GLU A 141 -46.02 17.67 16.07
CA GLU A 141 -46.22 17.39 17.50
C GLU A 141 -46.60 18.70 18.22
N PRO A 142 -47.87 18.86 18.65
CA PRO A 142 -48.34 20.09 19.25
C PRO A 142 -48.03 20.03 20.75
N GLY A 143 -46.85 20.45 21.16
CA GLY A 143 -46.51 20.37 22.58
C GLY A 143 -45.12 20.81 23.04
N ALA A 144 -44.52 21.86 22.48
CA ALA A 144 -43.46 22.56 23.20
C ALA A 144 -44.11 23.57 24.19
N PRO A 145 -43.82 23.50 25.50
CA PRO A 145 -44.46 24.38 26.48
C PRO A 145 -44.11 25.85 26.20
N PRO A 146 -45.10 26.77 26.19
CA PRO A 146 -44.87 28.19 25.96
C PRO A 146 -44.20 28.77 27.21
N GLY A 147 -42.87 28.88 27.21
CA GLY A 147 -42.16 29.38 28.39
C GLY A 147 -40.66 29.67 28.25
N ALA A 148 -40.07 29.63 27.05
CA ALA A 148 -38.70 30.12 26.86
C ALA A 148 -38.79 31.52 26.23
N ALA A 149 -38.72 32.55 27.08
CA ALA A 149 -38.68 33.94 26.68
C ALA A 149 -37.47 34.21 25.77
N GLU A 150 -37.71 34.89 24.66
CA GLU A 150 -36.67 35.50 23.83
C GLU A 150 -35.85 36.46 24.70
N ARG A 151 -34.52 36.23 24.77
CA ARG A 151 -33.60 37.18 25.37
C ARG A 151 -33.62 38.47 24.55
N SER A 152 -33.56 39.61 25.22
CA SER A 152 -33.67 40.91 24.57
C SER A 152 -32.43 41.19 23.70
N PRO A 153 -32.57 41.92 22.57
CA PRO A 153 -31.47 42.29 21.66
C PRO A 153 -30.29 43.03 22.32
N ALA A 154 -30.48 43.56 23.53
CA ALA A 154 -29.44 44.24 24.29
C ALA A 154 -28.42 43.28 24.94
N GLU A 155 -28.75 42.00 25.13
CA GLU A 155 -27.79 41.01 25.68
C GLU A 155 -26.92 40.35 24.59
N GLN A 156 -27.27 40.52 23.30
CA GLN A 156 -26.46 40.01 22.17
C GLN A 156 -25.44 41.01 21.64
N ALA A 157 -25.58 42.30 21.97
CA ALA A 157 -24.68 43.34 21.45
C ALA A 157 -23.33 43.42 22.17
N ASP A 158 -23.16 42.80 23.35
CA ASP A 158 -21.93 42.88 24.14
C ASP A 158 -20.94 41.72 23.85
N GLU A 159 -21.30 40.73 23.03
CA GLU A 159 -20.40 39.61 22.68
C GLU A 159 -19.71 39.77 21.30
N ASP A 160 -20.19 40.65 20.42
CA ASP A 160 -19.66 40.83 19.06
C ASP A 160 -18.57 41.91 18.93
N GLU A 161 -18.25 42.66 19.99
CA GLU A 161 -17.30 43.80 19.91
C GLU A 161 -15.83 43.44 20.17
N ASN A 162 -15.47 42.15 20.27
CA ASN A 162 -14.10 41.73 20.61
C ASN A 162 -13.38 40.83 19.59
N SER A 163 -13.89 40.70 18.36
CA SER A 163 -13.14 40.08 17.25
C SER A 163 -12.51 41.15 16.37
N GLY A 164 -11.33 41.62 16.79
CA GLY A 164 -10.49 42.51 16.00
C GLY A 164 -10.05 41.85 14.69
N THR A 165 -10.24 42.60 13.62
CA THR A 165 -9.82 42.35 12.23
C THR A 165 -8.31 42.39 12.07
N ASP A 166 -7.73 41.39 11.41
CA ASP A 166 -6.51 41.54 10.62
C ASP A 166 -6.72 40.87 9.25
N ASP A 167 -6.27 41.57 8.21
CA ASP A 167 -6.36 41.25 6.79
C ASP A 167 -5.61 39.96 6.40
N GLU A 168 -6.30 38.97 5.83
CA GLU A 168 -5.66 37.91 5.02
C GLU A 168 -6.49 37.55 3.76
N ASP A 169 -5.73 37.29 2.69
CA ASP A 169 -6.13 36.90 1.33
C ASP A 169 -7.05 35.66 1.25
N PRO A 170 -7.84 35.50 0.16
CA PRO A 170 -8.84 34.44 0.04
C PRO A 170 -8.19 33.07 -0.27
N ALA A 171 -8.16 32.16 0.70
CA ALA A 171 -7.76 30.76 0.51
C ALA A 171 -8.82 29.76 1.00
N GLU A 172 -9.50 29.15 0.02
CA GLU A 172 -9.96 27.75 -0.12
C GLU A 172 -10.27 26.93 1.18
N THR A 173 -11.57 26.93 1.59
CA THR A 173 -12.18 26.22 2.77
C THR A 173 -12.85 24.86 2.49
N TRP A 174 -12.91 23.93 3.45
CA TRP A 174 -13.77 22.73 3.37
C TRP A 174 -15.16 22.97 3.99
N ILE A 175 -16.18 22.27 3.49
CA ILE A 175 -17.55 22.29 4.01
C ILE A 175 -17.98 20.86 4.34
N VAL A 176 -18.09 20.55 5.63
CA VAL A 176 -19.05 19.54 6.08
C VAL A 176 -20.36 20.32 6.22
N PHE A 177 -21.40 19.97 5.45
CA PHE A 177 -22.68 20.65 5.55
C PHE A 177 -23.33 20.35 6.92
N GLU A 178 -22.98 21.16 7.91
CA GLU A 178 -23.88 21.58 8.99
C GLU A 178 -24.71 22.74 8.47
N ASN A 179 -26.02 22.60 8.53
CA ASN A 179 -26.95 23.58 7.99
C ASN A 179 -27.25 24.71 8.98
N GLU A 180 -26.38 25.01 9.95
CA GLU A 180 -26.61 26.10 10.92
C GLU A 180 -25.33 26.88 11.24
N GLN A 181 -25.24 28.08 10.66
CA GLN A 181 -24.57 29.29 11.13
C GLN A 181 -23.05 29.25 11.44
N GLY A 182 -22.28 29.71 10.45
CA GLY A 182 -21.49 30.95 10.58
C GLY A 182 -20.31 30.97 11.53
N GLY A 183 -19.10 30.88 10.95
CA GLY A 183 -17.88 31.47 11.51
C GLY A 183 -17.09 30.57 12.44
N ASN A 184 -16.21 29.74 11.88
CA ASN A 184 -14.89 29.44 12.43
C ASN A 184 -14.00 28.78 11.35
N GLU A 185 -12.75 29.21 11.31
CA GLU A 185 -11.71 28.88 10.32
C GLU A 185 -11.35 27.38 10.33
N ALA A 186 -11.18 26.80 9.14
CA ALA A 186 -10.81 25.40 8.96
C ALA A 186 -9.36 25.25 8.47
N GLU A 187 -8.52 24.63 9.30
CA GLU A 187 -7.13 24.28 9.01
C GLU A 187 -7.06 23.19 7.91
N LEU A 188 -5.98 23.17 7.11
CA LEU A 188 -5.82 22.25 5.98
C LEU A 188 -5.56 20.80 6.46
N ILE A 189 -6.63 20.01 6.69
CA ILE A 189 -6.59 18.68 7.36
C ILE A 189 -6.09 17.52 6.46
N ALA A 190 -5.78 17.75 5.19
CA ALA A 190 -5.44 16.66 4.25
C ALA A 190 -4.14 15.89 4.57
N TYR A 191 -3.30 16.38 5.49
CA TYR A 191 -2.00 15.76 5.84
C TYR A 191 -1.91 15.20 7.27
N ASP A 192 -2.92 15.39 8.14
CA ASP A 192 -2.79 14.90 9.52
C ASP A 192 -3.06 13.39 9.66
N GLY A 193 -3.71 12.72 8.71
CA GLY A 193 -4.00 11.28 8.82
C GLY A 193 -2.76 10.42 9.12
N LEU A 194 -1.64 10.69 8.44
CA LEU A 194 -0.36 10.03 8.70
C LEU A 194 0.26 10.44 10.04
N THR A 195 0.28 11.74 10.34
CA THR A 195 0.85 12.28 11.58
C THR A 195 0.10 11.71 12.79
N ARG A 196 -1.23 11.72 12.76
CA ARG A 196 -2.10 11.05 13.71
C ARG A 196 -1.84 9.55 13.77
N ALA A 197 -1.76 8.85 12.64
CA ALA A 197 -1.45 7.42 12.63
C ALA A 197 -0.10 7.11 13.32
N ARG A 198 0.89 8.01 13.15
CA ARG A 198 2.21 7.91 13.77
C ARG A 198 2.17 8.22 15.27
N TYR A 199 1.56 9.33 15.67
CA TYR A 199 1.73 9.88 17.01
C TYR A 199 0.53 9.69 17.96
N SER A 200 -0.65 9.37 17.43
CA SER A 200 -1.84 9.14 18.28
C SER A 200 -1.66 7.92 19.18
N GLN A 201 -2.10 8.03 20.43
CA GLN A 201 -2.11 6.92 21.37
C GLN A 201 -0.75 6.20 21.49
N LEU A 202 0.40 6.89 21.46
CA LEU A 202 1.72 6.25 21.62
C LEU A 202 1.84 5.48 22.95
N TRP A 203 1.17 5.96 24.00
CA TRP A 203 1.09 5.27 25.28
C TRP A 203 0.49 3.86 25.16
N ASN A 204 -0.33 3.61 24.13
CA ASN A 204 -0.87 2.27 23.89
C ASN A 204 0.25 1.27 23.69
N LEU A 205 1.40 1.61 23.06
CA LEU A 205 2.52 0.68 22.85
C LEU A 205 2.96 -0.07 24.12
N ILE A 206 2.89 0.59 25.28
CA ILE A 206 3.30 0.04 26.57
C ILE A 206 2.08 -0.44 27.37
N ALA A 207 0.96 0.27 27.28
CA ALA A 207 -0.21 0.00 28.12
C ALA A 207 -1.11 -1.12 27.57
N PHE A 208 -1.10 -1.39 26.26
CA PHE A 208 -2.09 -2.28 25.64
C PHE A 208 -2.02 -3.76 26.04
N PRO A 209 -0.88 -4.35 26.46
CA PRO A 209 -0.89 -5.71 27.02
C PRO A 209 -1.81 -5.83 28.25
N PHE A 210 -2.08 -4.72 28.93
CA PHE A 210 -2.99 -4.66 30.08
C PHE A 210 -4.44 -4.33 29.70
N THR A 211 -4.73 -4.01 28.43
CA THR A 211 -6.07 -3.67 27.93
C THR A 211 -6.76 -4.81 27.16
N ILE A 212 -6.13 -5.99 27.08
CA ILE A 212 -6.70 -7.17 26.41
C ILE A 212 -8.10 -7.47 26.97
N PRO A 213 -9.15 -7.58 26.13
CA PRO A 213 -10.54 -7.68 26.58
C PRO A 213 -10.90 -9.07 27.14
N LEU A 214 -10.36 -9.40 28.32
CA LEU A 214 -10.60 -10.67 29.02
C LEU A 214 -12.01 -10.80 29.64
N LYS A 215 -12.82 -9.73 29.52
CA LYS A 215 -14.21 -9.61 29.93
C LYS A 215 -15.05 -9.06 28.77
N SER A 216 -16.30 -9.49 28.67
CA SER A 216 -17.21 -9.01 27.61
C SER A 216 -17.45 -7.50 27.69
N GLU A 217 -17.45 -6.90 28.87
CA GLU A 217 -17.59 -5.44 29.05
C GLU A 217 -16.44 -4.65 28.44
N TRP A 218 -15.23 -5.24 28.39
CA TRP A 218 -14.05 -4.57 27.87
C TRP A 218 -14.04 -4.50 26.35
N ILE A 219 -14.81 -5.34 25.64
CA ILE A 219 -14.98 -5.21 24.19
C ILE A 219 -15.53 -3.82 23.83
N ARG A 220 -16.34 -3.22 24.71
CA ARG A 220 -16.95 -1.91 24.46
C ARG A 220 -15.93 -0.77 24.43
N ARG A 221 -14.73 -1.00 24.98
CA ARG A 221 -13.60 -0.05 24.95
C ARG A 221 -12.80 -0.14 23.66
N MET A 222 -12.90 -1.25 22.93
CA MET A 222 -12.27 -1.36 21.62
C MET A 222 -13.01 -0.49 20.62
N GLU A 223 -12.33 0.12 19.67
CA GLU A 223 -13.01 0.79 18.56
C GLU A 223 -13.66 -0.26 17.63
N VAL A 224 -14.68 0.14 16.88
CA VAL A 224 -15.20 -0.72 15.80
C VAL A 224 -14.06 -0.93 14.80
N ASP A 225 -13.92 -2.17 14.32
CA ASP A 225 -12.82 -2.65 13.47
C ASP A 225 -11.43 -2.72 14.11
N GLU A 226 -11.30 -2.43 15.39
CA GLU A 226 -10.08 -2.72 16.15
C GLU A 226 -9.90 -4.23 16.32
N ILE A 227 -8.64 -4.67 16.22
CA ILE A 227 -8.23 -6.05 16.41
C ILE A 227 -7.13 -6.12 17.45
N ILE A 228 -7.38 -6.88 18.50
CA ILE A 228 -6.36 -7.22 19.50
C ILE A 228 -5.99 -8.69 19.34
N SER A 229 -4.71 -8.96 19.15
CA SER A 229 -4.16 -10.31 19.09
C SER A 229 -3.11 -10.50 20.16
N TYR A 230 -3.05 -11.69 20.73
CA TYR A 230 -1.98 -12.11 21.62
C TYR A 230 -1.56 -13.54 21.31
N THR A 231 -0.25 -13.70 21.25
CA THR A 231 0.42 -14.88 20.73
C THR A 231 1.36 -15.40 21.80
N GLY A 232 1.25 -16.67 22.15
CA GLY A 232 2.27 -17.42 22.88
C GLY A 232 3.11 -18.23 21.92
N THR A 233 4.42 -18.13 22.03
CA THR A 233 5.39 -18.90 21.23
C THR A 233 6.30 -19.70 22.14
N GLY A 234 6.68 -20.90 21.67
CA GLY A 234 7.64 -21.77 22.32
C GLY A 234 8.50 -22.45 21.26
N THR A 235 9.81 -22.38 21.38
CA THR A 235 10.75 -22.96 20.42
C THR A 235 11.83 -23.73 21.16
N VAL A 236 12.10 -24.95 20.72
CA VAL A 236 13.25 -25.73 21.16
C VAL A 236 14.22 -25.84 19.98
N GLU A 237 15.48 -25.52 20.21
CA GLU A 237 16.53 -25.48 19.20
C GLU A 237 17.68 -26.40 19.60
N LEU A 238 18.21 -27.12 18.61
CA LEU A 238 19.30 -28.07 18.77
C LEU A 238 20.23 -27.97 17.56
N GLY A 239 21.52 -27.74 17.78
CA GLY A 239 22.48 -27.92 16.70
C GLY A 239 23.90 -27.46 16.97
N PRO A 240 24.87 -27.91 16.15
CA PRO A 240 26.24 -27.46 16.22
C PRO A 240 26.41 -26.02 15.71
N SER A 241 27.38 -25.32 16.29
CA SER A 241 27.88 -24.04 15.83
C SER A 241 29.41 -24.07 15.72
N VAL A 242 29.96 -23.33 14.78
CA VAL A 242 31.40 -23.12 14.62
C VAL A 242 31.63 -21.63 14.57
N GLY A 243 32.31 -21.10 15.58
CA GLY A 243 32.79 -19.71 15.64
C GLY A 243 34.26 -19.63 15.21
N TRP A 244 34.62 -18.54 14.55
CA TRP A 244 35.98 -18.12 14.26
C TRP A 244 36.15 -16.70 14.79
N ASN A 245 37.14 -16.50 15.65
CA ASN A 245 37.53 -15.17 16.09
C ASN A 245 38.69 -14.71 15.22
N PHE A 246 38.44 -13.70 14.39
CA PHE A 246 39.43 -13.17 13.46
C PHE A 246 40.01 -11.88 14.04
N ASP A 247 41.07 -12.01 14.83
CA ASP A 247 41.92 -10.87 15.17
C ASP A 247 42.87 -10.57 13.99
N ILE A 248 42.34 -9.83 13.01
CA ILE A 248 43.08 -9.51 11.77
C ILE A 248 44.02 -8.30 11.98
N THR A 249 43.78 -7.47 13.00
CA THR A 249 44.45 -6.17 13.14
C THR A 249 45.36 -6.06 14.36
N GLY A 250 45.26 -6.94 15.38
CA GLY A 250 46.04 -6.85 16.62
C GLY A 250 45.76 -5.59 17.45
N ILE A 251 44.73 -4.82 17.08
CA ILE A 251 44.39 -3.53 17.68
C ILE A 251 43.06 -3.61 18.46
N SER A 252 42.27 -4.67 18.27
CA SER A 252 41.11 -5.00 19.12
C SER A 252 40.52 -6.36 18.72
N ASP A 253 39.91 -7.08 19.68
CA ASP A 253 39.19 -8.37 19.53
C ASP A 253 37.91 -8.28 18.63
N THR A 254 37.83 -7.32 17.71
CA THR A 254 36.57 -6.72 17.25
C THR A 254 35.76 -7.52 16.24
N PHE A 255 36.16 -8.73 15.82
CA PHE A 255 35.39 -9.46 14.82
C PHE A 255 35.37 -10.97 15.05
N SER A 256 34.20 -11.47 15.46
CA SER A 256 33.88 -12.89 15.47
C SER A 256 32.94 -13.20 14.32
N ALA A 257 33.15 -14.32 13.63
CA ALA A 257 32.22 -14.86 12.65
C ALA A 257 31.78 -16.25 13.09
N SER A 258 30.49 -16.53 13.10
CA SER A 258 29.94 -17.83 13.47
C SER A 258 29.09 -18.40 12.36
N VAL A 259 29.30 -19.67 12.05
CA VAL A 259 28.40 -20.50 11.24
C VAL A 259 27.63 -21.42 12.19
N SER A 260 26.32 -21.35 12.14
CA SER A 260 25.43 -22.20 12.94
C SER A 260 24.58 -23.08 12.03
N PHE A 261 24.37 -24.32 12.44
CA PHE A 261 23.36 -25.18 11.85
C PHE A 261 22.41 -25.61 12.96
N LEU A 262 21.17 -25.14 12.91
CA LEU A 262 20.17 -25.34 13.94
C LEU A 262 19.02 -26.16 13.38
N THR A 263 18.57 -27.16 14.14
CA THR A 263 17.26 -27.79 13.95
C THR A 263 16.34 -27.25 15.03
N TYR A 264 15.10 -26.92 14.68
CA TYR A 264 14.15 -26.36 15.63
C TYR A 264 12.77 -26.99 15.53
N LEU A 265 12.06 -27.00 16.66
CA LEU A 265 10.63 -27.24 16.78
C LEU A 265 10.00 -26.01 17.43
N ARG A 266 9.13 -25.34 16.70
CA ARG A 266 8.43 -24.13 17.13
C ARG A 266 6.93 -24.39 17.19
N GLY A 267 6.34 -24.11 18.33
CA GLY A 267 4.90 -24.01 18.54
C GLY A 267 4.49 -22.55 18.68
N GLU A 268 3.38 -22.21 18.07
CA GLU A 268 2.74 -20.90 18.20
C GLU A 268 1.25 -21.11 18.45
N TRP A 269 0.72 -20.34 19.39
CA TRP A 269 -0.69 -20.28 19.72
C TRP A 269 -1.08 -18.81 19.75
N ARG A 270 -2.13 -18.44 19.02
CA ARG A 270 -2.60 -17.06 18.94
C ARG A 270 -4.11 -17.02 19.12
N ILE A 271 -4.57 -16.02 19.87
CA ILE A 271 -5.96 -15.59 19.83
C ILE A 271 -6.02 -14.18 19.28
N SER A 272 -6.93 -13.97 18.34
CA SER A 272 -7.22 -12.66 17.77
C SER A 272 -8.68 -12.33 17.97
N ILE A 273 -8.94 -11.11 18.44
CA ILE A 273 -10.26 -10.60 18.77
C ILE A 273 -10.51 -9.42 17.86
N TRP A 274 -11.59 -9.46 17.09
CA TRP A 274 -12.02 -8.36 16.22
C TRP A 274 -13.39 -7.87 16.69
N ARG A 275 -13.50 -6.56 16.96
CA ARG A 275 -14.80 -5.93 17.20
C ARG A 275 -15.42 -5.57 15.86
N GLU A 276 -16.28 -6.45 15.34
CA GLU A 276 -16.93 -6.26 14.04
C GLU A 276 -17.93 -5.10 14.06
N ASN A 277 -18.71 -4.97 15.14
CA ASN A 277 -19.58 -3.83 15.39
C ASN A 277 -19.96 -3.79 16.88
N GLU A 278 -21.01 -3.05 17.25
CA GLU A 278 -21.49 -2.99 18.64
C GLU A 278 -22.09 -4.30 19.14
N ARG A 279 -22.72 -5.06 18.24
CA ARG A 279 -23.42 -6.30 18.57
C ARG A 279 -22.51 -7.52 18.49
N PHE A 280 -21.60 -7.56 17.54
CA PHE A 280 -20.82 -8.77 17.23
C PHE A 280 -19.33 -8.57 17.47
N ALA A 281 -18.72 -9.60 18.06
CA ALA A 281 -17.27 -9.74 18.13
C ALA A 281 -16.87 -11.07 17.49
N GLN A 282 -15.73 -11.09 16.80
CA GLN A 282 -15.14 -12.31 16.27
C GLN A 282 -13.91 -12.70 17.08
N VAL A 283 -13.75 -14.00 17.35
CA VAL A 283 -12.55 -14.54 17.99
C VAL A 283 -12.01 -15.67 17.12
N LYS A 284 -10.75 -15.50 16.69
CA LYS A 284 -9.96 -16.49 15.98
C LYS A 284 -9.00 -17.17 16.95
N LEU A 285 -8.89 -18.48 16.84
CA LEU A 285 -7.83 -19.28 17.46
C LEU A 285 -6.93 -19.83 16.36
N THR A 286 -5.65 -19.53 16.45
CA THR A 286 -4.61 -20.10 15.58
C THR A 286 -3.66 -20.97 16.39
N ARG A 287 -3.33 -22.14 15.85
CA ARG A 287 -2.30 -23.04 16.38
C ARG A 287 -1.39 -23.45 15.25
N THR A 288 -0.12 -23.10 15.36
CA THR A 288 0.89 -23.43 14.36
C THR A 288 1.98 -24.26 15.00
N THR A 289 2.36 -25.34 14.35
CA THR A 289 3.53 -26.14 14.71
C THR A 289 4.45 -26.21 13.52
N ARG A 290 5.73 -25.88 13.70
CA ARG A 290 6.73 -25.83 12.64
C ARG A 290 7.97 -26.57 13.11
N ALA A 291 8.48 -27.46 12.26
CA ALA A 291 9.78 -28.09 12.46
C ALA A 291 10.66 -27.76 11.26
N GLY A 292 11.91 -27.41 11.50
CA GLY A 292 12.79 -26.98 10.43
C GLY A 292 14.26 -27.04 10.77
N ARG A 293 15.06 -26.65 9.78
CA ARG A 293 16.50 -26.50 9.88
C ARG A 293 16.85 -25.11 9.37
N SER A 294 17.80 -24.45 10.02
CA SER A 294 18.36 -23.18 9.58
C SER A 294 19.88 -23.25 9.61
N ALA A 295 20.51 -22.76 8.56
CA ALA A 295 21.94 -22.49 8.54
C ALA A 295 22.12 -20.98 8.55
N GLY A 296 22.90 -20.47 9.50
CA GLY A 296 23.19 -19.06 9.64
C GLY A 296 24.68 -18.79 9.60
N LEU A 297 25.10 -17.69 8.99
CA LEU A 297 26.43 -17.11 9.14
C LEU A 297 26.21 -15.71 9.72
N ASN A 298 26.68 -15.47 10.94
CA ASN A 298 26.59 -14.19 11.62
C ASN A 298 28.00 -13.74 11.96
N ALA A 299 28.38 -12.51 11.61
CA ALA A 299 29.51 -11.89 12.29
C ALA A 299 29.03 -10.90 13.30
N GLU A 300 29.74 -10.84 14.40
CA GLU A 300 29.45 -10.01 15.56
C GLU A 300 30.72 -9.24 15.89
N THR A 301 30.54 -7.95 16.12
CA THR A 301 31.58 -7.05 16.60
C THR A 301 31.27 -6.68 18.04
N ASP A 302 32.29 -6.75 18.90
CA ASP A 302 32.19 -6.24 20.26
C ASP A 302 32.20 -4.70 20.27
N GLU A 303 31.59 -4.14 21.32
CA GLU A 303 31.40 -2.72 21.69
C GLU A 303 32.06 -1.67 20.77
N LEU A 304 31.23 -0.96 19.99
CA LEU A 304 31.69 0.13 19.10
C LEU A 304 31.49 1.55 19.66
N VAL A 305 30.67 1.73 20.71
CA VAL A 305 30.32 3.05 21.24
C VAL A 305 30.21 3.00 22.76
N ASP A 306 31.15 3.65 23.45
CA ASP A 306 30.96 4.07 24.84
C ASP A 306 29.87 5.15 24.86
N GLY A 307 28.81 4.93 25.65
CA GLY A 307 27.58 5.72 25.61
C GLY A 307 27.76 7.24 25.76
N PHE A 308 26.72 8.01 25.40
CA PHE A 308 26.69 9.46 25.63
C PHE A 308 25.86 9.79 26.88
N THR A 309 26.27 10.83 27.60
CA THR A 309 25.58 11.31 28.80
C THR A 309 24.51 12.32 28.39
N LEU A 310 23.22 12.00 28.62
CA LEU A 310 22.14 12.98 28.49
C LEU A 310 21.61 13.28 29.90
N VAL A 311 21.76 14.53 30.36
CA VAL A 311 21.17 15.04 31.62
C VAL A 311 21.49 14.19 32.86
N ASN A 312 22.77 14.00 33.20
CA ASN A 312 23.25 13.25 34.39
C ASN A 312 22.78 11.78 34.52
N SER A 313 22.04 11.26 33.54
CA SER A 313 21.84 9.83 33.35
C SER A 313 22.85 9.32 32.32
N GLU A 314 23.74 8.41 32.76
CA GLU A 314 24.47 7.56 31.82
C GLU A 314 23.46 6.63 31.15
N VAL A 315 23.09 6.94 29.91
CA VAL A 315 22.42 5.96 29.05
C VAL A 315 23.51 4.98 28.63
N ASN A 316 23.66 3.91 29.41
CA ASN A 316 24.65 2.87 29.15
C ASN A 316 24.30 2.15 27.84
N PHE A 317 25.01 2.48 26.77
CA PHE A 317 25.03 1.70 25.52
C PHE A 317 26.01 0.52 25.57
N LYS A 318 26.45 0.12 26.78
CA LYS A 318 27.46 -0.92 27.04
C LYS A 318 27.08 -2.34 26.55
N GLN A 319 26.04 -2.49 25.74
CA GLN A 319 25.63 -3.77 25.16
C GLN A 319 25.19 -3.66 23.69
N THR A 320 25.57 -2.60 22.96
CA THR A 320 25.29 -2.55 21.50
C THR A 320 26.21 -3.48 20.72
N ARG A 321 25.90 -4.78 20.75
CA ARG A 321 26.48 -5.79 19.84
C ARG A 321 25.94 -5.53 18.45
N ILE A 322 26.81 -5.11 17.54
CA ILE A 322 26.44 -4.90 16.14
C ILE A 322 26.80 -6.18 15.39
N THR A 323 25.82 -6.76 14.70
CA THR A 323 26.03 -7.87 13.78
C THR A 323 26.23 -7.27 12.38
N PRO A 324 27.48 -6.98 11.94
CA PRO A 324 27.70 -6.25 10.69
C PRO A 324 27.22 -7.01 9.46
N PHE A 325 27.17 -8.33 9.52
CA PHE A 325 26.47 -9.12 8.54
C PHE A 325 25.84 -10.36 9.16
N SER A 326 24.67 -10.70 8.64
CA SER A 326 23.98 -11.94 8.91
C SER A 326 23.48 -12.51 7.59
N PHE A 327 23.61 -13.82 7.44
CA PHE A 327 23.03 -14.59 6.36
C PHE A 327 22.33 -15.78 6.99
N THR A 328 21.05 -15.96 6.71
CA THR A 328 20.28 -17.10 7.23
C THR A 328 19.56 -17.77 6.09
N VAL A 329 19.64 -19.09 6.03
CA VAL A 329 18.82 -19.93 5.15
C VAL A 329 18.07 -20.94 6.00
N GLY A 330 16.75 -20.81 6.03
CA GLY A 330 15.85 -21.74 6.69
C GLY A 330 15.09 -22.60 5.70
N LYS A 331 14.87 -23.86 6.08
CA LYS A 331 13.82 -24.70 5.47
C LYS A 331 12.99 -25.31 6.60
N GLY A 332 11.68 -25.15 6.51
CA GLY A 332 10.75 -25.70 7.49
C GLY A 332 9.56 -26.37 6.84
N ARG A 333 8.90 -27.20 7.63
CA ARG A 333 7.54 -27.70 7.36
C ARG A 333 6.70 -27.48 8.61
N GLY A 334 5.41 -27.25 8.43
CA GLY A 334 4.53 -26.99 9.54
C GLY A 334 3.08 -27.27 9.22
N ARG A 335 2.28 -27.19 10.28
CA ARG A 335 0.83 -27.28 10.25
C ARG A 335 0.25 -26.09 10.99
N ALA A 336 -0.73 -25.45 10.39
CA ALA A 336 -1.55 -24.45 11.05
C ALA A 336 -3.01 -24.92 11.10
N PHE A 337 -3.66 -24.60 12.21
CA PHE A 337 -5.09 -24.80 12.43
C PHE A 337 -5.69 -23.49 12.89
N ASP A 338 -6.69 -23.02 12.15
CA ASP A 338 -7.46 -21.84 12.50
C ASP A 338 -8.93 -22.18 12.69
N VAL A 339 -9.56 -21.52 13.64
CA VAL A 339 -11.02 -21.54 13.79
C VAL A 339 -11.51 -20.15 14.18
N VAL A 340 -12.56 -19.70 13.51
CA VAL A 340 -13.17 -18.38 13.73
C VAL A 340 -14.59 -18.55 14.25
N TYR A 341 -14.89 -17.85 15.34
CA TYR A 341 -16.21 -17.77 15.93
C TYR A 341 -16.69 -16.32 15.97
N ARG A 342 -17.99 -16.10 15.69
CA ARG A 342 -18.69 -14.84 15.90
C ARG A 342 -19.59 -14.97 17.12
N TYR A 343 -19.55 -13.99 18.02
CA TYR A 343 -20.28 -13.95 19.27
C TYR A 343 -21.28 -12.81 19.23
N ASP A 344 -22.54 -13.09 19.58
CA ASP A 344 -23.52 -12.06 19.85
C ASP A 344 -23.28 -11.50 21.27
N MET A 345 -22.77 -10.27 21.35
CA MET A 345 -22.45 -9.58 22.59
C MET A 345 -23.69 -9.04 23.30
N GLN A 346 -24.89 -9.09 22.70
CA GLN A 346 -26.16 -8.81 23.37
C GLN A 346 -26.70 -10.06 24.10
N SER A 347 -26.32 -11.26 23.66
CA SER A 347 -26.71 -12.51 24.31
C SER A 347 -25.83 -12.84 25.52
N ARG A 348 -26.45 -13.19 26.65
CA ARG A 348 -25.71 -13.64 27.86
C ARG A 348 -24.85 -14.89 27.60
N ASP A 349 -25.33 -15.81 26.77
CA ASP A 349 -24.57 -17.01 26.42
C ASP A 349 -23.42 -16.69 25.47
N GLY A 350 -23.64 -15.76 24.52
CA GLY A 350 -22.59 -15.23 23.64
C GLY A 350 -21.48 -14.55 24.43
N GLN A 351 -21.83 -13.67 25.38
CA GLN A 351 -20.88 -13.01 26.28
C GLN A 351 -20.09 -14.02 27.13
N ARG A 352 -20.74 -15.02 27.72
CA ARG A 352 -20.07 -16.06 28.53
C ARG A 352 -19.11 -16.90 27.69
N ALA A 353 -19.52 -17.26 26.47
CA ALA A 353 -18.69 -18.01 25.56
C ALA A 353 -17.48 -17.19 25.10
N PHE A 354 -17.69 -15.92 24.78
CA PHE A 354 -16.62 -14.96 24.45
C PHE A 354 -15.58 -14.89 25.57
N GLN A 355 -16.00 -14.65 26.82
CA GLN A 355 -15.10 -14.57 27.97
C GLN A 355 -14.26 -15.84 28.19
N ARG A 356 -14.81 -17.01 27.86
CA ARG A 356 -14.07 -18.28 27.92
C ARG A 356 -13.13 -18.43 26.72
N ALA A 357 -13.57 -18.06 25.52
CA ALA A 357 -12.80 -18.12 24.30
C ALA A 357 -11.52 -17.27 24.38
N VAL A 358 -11.62 -16.02 24.86
CA VAL A 358 -10.46 -15.12 25.08
C VAL A 358 -9.50 -15.61 26.18
N ARG A 359 -9.83 -16.69 26.89
CA ARG A 359 -8.92 -17.38 27.82
C ARG A 359 -8.40 -18.71 27.26
N GLY A 360 -8.63 -18.97 25.97
CA GLY A 360 -8.27 -20.21 25.30
C GLY A 360 -9.27 -21.36 25.48
N GLN A 361 -10.41 -21.14 26.12
CA GLN A 361 -11.40 -22.18 26.43
C GLN A 361 -12.56 -22.19 25.42
N PHE A 362 -12.30 -22.70 24.22
CA PHE A 362 -13.27 -22.72 23.11
C PHE A 362 -14.35 -23.81 23.22
N GLY A 363 -14.31 -24.71 24.21
CA GLY A 363 -15.29 -25.79 24.33
C GLY A 363 -16.73 -25.32 24.60
N THR A 364 -16.93 -24.11 25.14
CA THR A 364 -18.28 -23.53 25.26
C THR A 364 -18.74 -22.95 23.92
N SER A 365 -17.85 -22.24 23.22
CA SER A 365 -18.10 -21.73 21.88
C SER A 365 -18.45 -22.85 20.91
N ASP A 366 -17.71 -23.96 20.92
CA ASP A 366 -17.97 -25.10 20.05
C ASP A 366 -19.34 -25.74 20.31
N ARG A 367 -19.73 -25.94 21.58
CA ARG A 367 -21.05 -26.49 21.93
C ARG A 367 -22.19 -25.56 21.51
N LEU A 368 -22.09 -24.27 21.82
CA LEU A 368 -23.11 -23.29 21.41
C LEU A 368 -23.16 -23.12 19.89
N ALA A 369 -22.02 -23.29 19.21
CA ALA A 369 -21.89 -23.35 17.77
C ALA A 369 -22.52 -24.62 17.14
N GLY A 370 -23.13 -25.53 17.90
CA GLY A 370 -23.68 -26.80 17.38
C GLY A 370 -22.67 -27.95 17.27
N GLY A 371 -21.44 -27.77 17.76
CA GLY A 371 -20.40 -28.79 17.82
C GLY A 371 -20.03 -29.33 16.44
N LEU A 372 -20.23 -30.63 16.24
CA LEU A 372 -20.01 -31.31 14.95
C LEU A 372 -21.05 -30.94 13.88
N GLN A 373 -22.23 -30.47 14.29
CA GLN A 373 -23.33 -30.10 13.39
C GLN A 373 -23.40 -28.59 13.13
N TRP A 374 -22.31 -27.87 13.37
CA TRP A 374 -22.28 -26.40 13.28
C TRP A 374 -22.71 -25.83 11.93
N LEU A 375 -22.58 -26.60 10.84
CA LEU A 375 -23.06 -26.23 9.51
C LEU A 375 -24.59 -26.07 9.43
N LYS A 376 -25.35 -26.71 10.33
CA LYS A 376 -26.83 -26.66 10.35
C LYS A 376 -27.39 -25.63 11.33
N GLN A 377 -26.51 -24.77 11.87
CA GLN A 377 -26.87 -23.89 12.96
C GLN A 377 -27.74 -22.71 12.47
N PRO A 378 -28.78 -22.31 13.22
CA PRO A 378 -29.57 -21.13 12.89
C PRO A 378 -28.74 -19.84 12.94
N VAL A 379 -29.13 -18.87 12.10
CA VAL A 379 -28.47 -17.57 11.95
C VAL A 379 -28.46 -16.75 13.26
N ASP A 380 -29.48 -16.92 14.11
CA ASP A 380 -29.65 -16.18 15.36
C ASP A 380 -28.97 -16.85 16.57
N SER A 381 -28.09 -17.82 16.34
CA SER A 381 -27.38 -18.46 17.45
C SER A 381 -26.47 -17.47 18.19
N PRO A 382 -26.40 -17.55 19.55
CA PRO A 382 -25.52 -16.69 20.34
C PRO A 382 -24.03 -16.80 19.97
N VAL A 383 -23.62 -17.95 19.40
CA VAL A 383 -22.27 -18.16 18.89
C VAL A 383 -22.35 -18.88 17.56
N ARG A 384 -21.72 -18.34 16.52
CA ARG A 384 -21.61 -18.96 15.21
C ARG A 384 -20.16 -19.31 14.92
N LYS A 385 -19.92 -20.51 14.41
CA LYS A 385 -18.60 -20.85 13.83
C LYS A 385 -18.61 -20.38 12.37
N LEU A 386 -17.70 -19.48 12.02
CA LEU A 386 -17.65 -18.88 10.68
C LEU A 386 -16.79 -19.71 9.73
N ALA A 387 -15.63 -20.18 10.22
CA ALA A 387 -14.73 -20.97 9.40
C ALA A 387 -13.79 -21.84 10.24
N ILE A 388 -13.35 -22.94 9.63
CA ILE A 388 -12.22 -23.75 10.09
C ILE A 388 -11.21 -23.81 8.94
N ARG A 389 -9.94 -23.53 9.21
CA ARG A 389 -8.84 -23.72 8.24
C ARG A 389 -7.81 -24.70 8.77
N ARG A 390 -7.39 -25.60 7.90
CA ARG A 390 -6.22 -26.45 8.10
C ARG A 390 -5.24 -26.15 7.00
N THR A 391 -3.99 -25.90 7.38
CA THR A 391 -2.93 -25.59 6.44
C THR A 391 -1.73 -26.47 6.73
N ASP A 392 -1.35 -27.33 5.80
CA ASP A 392 -0.04 -27.97 5.79
C ASP A 392 0.88 -27.13 4.91
N PHE A 393 2.02 -26.67 5.44
CA PHE A 393 2.90 -25.79 4.69
C PHE A 393 4.37 -26.21 4.74
N GLU A 394 5.08 -25.95 3.65
CA GLU A 394 6.53 -25.98 3.57
C GLU A 394 7.03 -24.58 3.28
N ASN A 395 8.15 -24.21 3.90
CA ASN A 395 8.72 -22.90 3.66
C ASN A 395 10.24 -22.97 3.48
N VAL A 396 10.75 -22.08 2.63
CA VAL A 396 12.17 -21.83 2.45
C VAL A 396 12.38 -20.35 2.61
N ASP A 397 13.21 -19.94 3.55
CA ASP A 397 13.53 -18.55 3.83
C ASP A 397 15.04 -18.31 3.64
N LYS A 398 15.38 -17.14 3.08
CA LYS A 398 16.74 -16.67 2.83
C LYS A 398 16.80 -15.21 3.23
N SER A 399 17.59 -14.88 4.23
CA SER A 399 17.79 -13.51 4.68
C SER A 399 19.27 -13.16 4.61
N THR A 400 19.60 -11.95 4.16
CA THR A 400 20.87 -11.31 4.42
C THR A 400 20.60 -9.96 5.04
N SER A 401 21.35 -9.59 6.06
CA SER A 401 21.36 -8.22 6.55
C SER A 401 22.79 -7.79 6.71
N THR A 402 23.08 -6.57 6.31
CA THR A 402 24.36 -5.88 6.53
C THR A 402 24.08 -4.64 7.34
N LYS A 403 24.89 -4.38 8.36
CA LYS A 403 24.81 -3.22 9.25
C LYS A 403 26.19 -2.60 9.40
N PHE A 404 26.36 -1.33 9.06
CA PHE A 404 27.61 -0.62 9.30
C PHE A 404 27.36 0.40 10.42
N GLY A 405 27.62 -0.02 11.65
CA GLY A 405 27.31 0.77 12.84
C GLY A 405 25.81 1.02 13.01
N PHE A 406 25.47 2.16 13.58
CA PHE A 406 24.10 2.69 13.52
C PHE A 406 23.79 3.27 12.13
N LEU A 407 24.80 3.76 11.40
CA LEU A 407 24.72 4.61 10.19
C LEU A 407 23.98 4.01 9.00
N TYR A 408 24.17 2.71 8.71
CA TYR A 408 23.61 2.07 7.53
C TYR A 408 23.13 0.66 7.82
N ARG A 409 21.97 0.30 7.27
CA ARG A 409 21.42 -1.04 7.29
C ARG A 409 20.91 -1.40 5.91
N HIS A 410 21.29 -2.58 5.42
CA HIS A 410 20.77 -3.14 4.18
C HIS A 410 20.34 -4.59 4.41
N ARG A 411 19.05 -4.85 4.32
CA ARG A 411 18.42 -6.15 4.51
C ARG A 411 17.80 -6.61 3.21
N HIS A 412 17.89 -7.91 2.99
CA HIS A 412 17.25 -8.59 1.88
C HIS A 412 16.69 -9.91 2.36
N ASP A 413 15.38 -10.05 2.33
CA ASP A 413 14.70 -11.30 2.62
C ASP A 413 14.03 -11.85 1.35
N ALA A 414 14.16 -13.15 1.13
CA ALA A 414 13.30 -13.87 0.21
C ALA A 414 12.74 -15.10 0.90
N SER A 415 11.46 -15.34 0.72
CA SER A 415 10.77 -16.48 1.29
C SER A 415 9.84 -17.11 0.27
N VAL A 416 9.73 -18.43 0.33
CA VAL A 416 8.78 -19.20 -0.45
C VAL A 416 7.98 -20.04 0.51
N VAL A 417 6.66 -19.94 0.45
CA VAL A 417 5.73 -20.75 1.24
C VAL A 417 4.84 -21.51 0.27
N HIS A 418 4.86 -22.83 0.38
CA HIS A 418 3.92 -23.73 -0.29
C HIS A 418 2.92 -24.22 0.75
N ALA A 419 1.63 -24.07 0.50
CA ALA A 419 0.57 -24.36 1.45
C ALA A 419 -0.55 -25.17 0.79
N ASP A 420 -0.89 -26.32 1.36
CA ASP A 420 -2.13 -27.05 1.09
C ASP A 420 -3.16 -26.60 2.12
N VAL A 421 -4.22 -25.94 1.66
CA VAL A 421 -5.19 -25.26 2.51
C VAL A 421 -6.57 -25.86 2.31
N LEU A 422 -7.18 -26.26 3.43
CA LEU A 422 -8.55 -26.73 3.50
C LEU A 422 -9.35 -25.74 4.35
N ILE A 423 -10.29 -25.02 3.74
CA ILE A 423 -11.23 -24.15 4.44
C ILE A 423 -12.60 -24.80 4.46
N THR A 424 -13.23 -24.85 5.64
CA THR A 424 -14.62 -25.25 5.81
C THR A 424 -15.42 -24.05 6.31
N THR A 425 -16.39 -23.61 5.52
CA THR A 425 -17.38 -22.56 5.84
C THR A 425 -18.78 -23.18 5.90
N PRO A 426 -19.83 -22.43 6.32
CA PRO A 426 -21.21 -22.87 6.19
C PRO A 426 -21.61 -23.26 4.77
N ASP A 427 -21.00 -22.62 3.76
CA ASP A 427 -21.31 -22.81 2.34
C ASP A 427 -20.66 -24.07 1.76
N GLY A 428 -19.61 -24.61 2.40
CA GLY A 428 -18.97 -25.84 1.95
C GLY A 428 -17.52 -26.00 2.40
N VAL A 429 -16.87 -26.99 1.81
CA VAL A 429 -15.44 -27.23 1.97
C VAL A 429 -14.75 -26.81 0.67
N THR A 430 -13.71 -26.01 0.77
CA THR A 430 -12.89 -25.59 -0.37
C THR A 430 -11.44 -25.97 -0.12
N ARG A 431 -10.84 -26.67 -1.08
CA ARG A 431 -9.42 -27.07 -1.12
C ARG A 431 -8.68 -26.20 -2.11
N PHE A 432 -7.59 -25.58 -1.67
CA PHE A 432 -6.69 -24.90 -2.59
C PHE A 432 -5.24 -25.11 -2.21
N PHE A 433 -4.38 -25.12 -3.22
CA PHE A 433 -2.94 -25.12 -3.06
C PHE A 433 -2.39 -23.74 -3.42
N GLN A 434 -1.55 -23.19 -2.56
CA GLN A 434 -0.99 -21.85 -2.73
C GLN A 434 0.53 -21.91 -2.65
N SER A 435 1.19 -21.16 -3.53
CA SER A 435 2.63 -20.96 -3.55
C SER A 435 2.90 -19.46 -3.54
N THR A 436 3.47 -18.95 -2.46
CA THR A 436 3.74 -17.53 -2.25
C THR A 436 5.25 -17.32 -2.21
N ALA A 437 5.79 -16.52 -3.12
CA ALA A 437 7.18 -16.13 -3.16
C ALA A 437 7.28 -14.64 -2.87
N ALA A 438 7.73 -14.29 -1.67
CA ALA A 438 7.91 -12.92 -1.24
C ALA A 438 9.39 -12.56 -1.23
N ASP A 439 9.70 -11.40 -1.77
CA ASP A 439 11.01 -10.76 -1.80
C ASP A 439 10.90 -9.37 -1.19
N SER A 440 11.85 -9.00 -0.34
CA SER A 440 11.87 -7.72 0.36
C SER A 440 13.30 -7.22 0.44
N GLN A 441 13.53 -6.04 -0.13
CA GLN A 441 14.79 -5.32 -0.11
C GLN A 441 14.57 -4.05 0.69
N LEU A 442 15.42 -3.82 1.67
CA LEU A 442 15.34 -2.65 2.55
C LEU A 442 16.74 -2.11 2.73
N TRP A 443 17.00 -0.87 2.32
CA TRP A 443 18.17 -0.15 2.80
C TRP A 443 17.75 1.11 3.56
N LYS A 444 18.57 1.49 4.53
CA LYS A 444 18.29 2.58 5.45
C LYS A 444 19.57 3.25 5.93
N LEU A 445 19.52 4.57 6.04
CA LEU A 445 20.48 5.44 6.72
C LEU A 445 19.89 5.99 8.03
N VAL A 446 20.74 6.37 8.98
CA VAL A 446 20.30 6.98 10.26
C VAL A 446 19.56 8.29 10.07
N TRP A 447 19.92 9.02 9.02
CA TRP A 447 19.38 10.35 8.73
C TRP A 447 17.98 10.30 8.08
N GLY A 448 17.29 9.16 8.17
CA GLY A 448 15.91 9.01 7.74
C GLY A 448 15.74 8.51 6.31
N THR A 449 16.79 8.52 5.48
CA THR A 449 16.73 7.97 4.13
C THR A 449 16.53 6.46 4.18
N ARG A 450 15.46 5.96 3.56
CA ARG A 450 15.09 4.56 3.47
C ARG A 450 14.44 4.30 2.12
N GLU A 451 14.80 3.17 1.55
CA GLU A 451 14.09 2.57 0.42
C GLU A 451 13.72 1.13 0.81
N GLU A 452 12.45 0.79 0.60
CA GLU A 452 11.91 -0.55 0.75
C GLU A 452 11.22 -0.97 -0.54
N LYS A 453 11.66 -2.09 -1.12
CA LYS A 453 11.04 -2.72 -2.28
C LYS A 453 10.57 -4.10 -1.91
N ASN A 454 9.28 -4.33 -2.00
CA ASN A 454 8.64 -5.61 -1.70
C ASN A 454 7.96 -6.14 -2.96
N HIS A 455 8.22 -7.39 -3.31
CA HIS A 455 7.54 -8.12 -4.37
C HIS A 455 6.96 -9.42 -3.83
N ASP A 456 5.65 -9.64 -3.96
CA ASP A 456 4.98 -10.90 -3.62
C ASP A 456 4.37 -11.51 -4.90
N PHE A 457 4.80 -12.74 -5.22
CA PHE A 457 4.24 -13.55 -6.27
C PHE A 457 3.42 -14.68 -5.65
N ARG A 458 2.11 -14.61 -5.80
CA ARG A 458 1.18 -15.59 -5.26
C ARG A 458 0.49 -16.35 -6.37
N ILE A 459 0.68 -17.66 -6.38
CA ILE A 459 0.00 -18.56 -7.29
C ILE A 459 -0.94 -19.43 -6.46
N THR A 460 -2.21 -19.40 -6.80
CA THR A 460 -3.26 -20.14 -6.08
C THR A 460 -4.02 -20.99 -7.07
N VAL A 461 -4.21 -22.27 -6.74
CA VAL A 461 -5.09 -23.17 -7.48
C VAL A 461 -6.19 -23.69 -6.55
N ASP A 462 -7.45 -23.43 -6.90
CA ASP A 462 -8.63 -24.08 -6.32
C ASP A 462 -8.71 -25.50 -6.90
N LEU A 463 -8.40 -26.48 -6.06
CA LEU A 463 -8.29 -27.87 -6.48
C LEU A 463 -9.66 -28.47 -6.80
N ASP A 464 -10.71 -28.04 -6.10
CA ASP A 464 -12.07 -28.53 -6.33
C ASP A 464 -12.59 -28.05 -7.68
N ARG A 465 -12.30 -26.79 -8.04
CA ARG A 465 -12.65 -26.22 -9.35
C ARG A 465 -11.77 -26.76 -10.48
N TRP A 466 -10.48 -26.98 -10.22
CA TRP A 466 -9.55 -27.56 -11.18
C TRP A 466 -9.94 -29.00 -11.55
N GLU A 467 -10.32 -29.81 -10.56
CA GLU A 467 -10.83 -31.18 -10.77
C GLU A 467 -12.14 -31.21 -11.58
N GLN A 468 -12.90 -30.12 -11.57
CA GLN A 468 -14.15 -29.93 -12.34
C GLN A 468 -13.93 -29.28 -13.71
N ASP A 469 -12.68 -28.97 -14.09
CA ASP A 469 -12.33 -28.26 -15.33
C ASP A 469 -13.05 -26.90 -15.46
N LEU A 470 -13.31 -26.24 -14.33
CA LEU A 470 -13.92 -24.91 -14.32
C LEU A 470 -12.86 -23.86 -14.67
N PRO A 471 -13.22 -22.85 -15.48
CA PRO A 471 -12.34 -21.70 -15.70
C PRO A 471 -12.06 -20.99 -14.37
N ASP A 472 -10.92 -20.30 -14.31
CA ASP A 472 -10.46 -19.52 -13.16
C ASP A 472 -10.09 -20.35 -11.92
N ALA A 473 -9.82 -21.65 -12.10
CA ALA A 473 -9.32 -22.49 -11.01
C ALA A 473 -7.88 -22.13 -10.61
N LEU A 474 -7.09 -21.55 -11.52
CA LEU A 474 -5.71 -21.12 -11.30
C LEU A 474 -5.57 -19.60 -11.45
N THR A 475 -4.92 -18.95 -10.49
CA THR A 475 -4.64 -17.51 -10.54
C THR A 475 -3.21 -17.20 -10.12
N LEU A 476 -2.57 -16.23 -10.78
CA LEU A 476 -1.27 -15.68 -10.39
C LEU A 476 -1.43 -14.19 -10.09
N SER A 477 -1.18 -13.79 -8.86
CA SER A 477 -1.15 -12.40 -8.41
C SER A 477 0.30 -11.96 -8.20
N VAL A 478 0.65 -10.80 -8.74
CA VAL A 478 1.94 -10.13 -8.55
C VAL A 478 1.68 -8.83 -7.83
N ILE A 479 2.23 -8.67 -6.63
CA ILE A 479 2.11 -7.47 -5.81
C ILE A 479 3.49 -6.84 -5.70
N GLY A 480 3.62 -5.57 -6.04
CA GLY A 480 4.83 -4.79 -5.84
C GLY A 480 4.53 -3.56 -4.97
N GLU A 481 5.42 -3.26 -4.03
CA GLU A 481 5.36 -2.08 -3.19
C GLU A 481 6.76 -1.47 -3.11
N ILE A 482 6.85 -0.17 -3.41
CA ILE A 482 8.08 0.62 -3.31
C ILE A 482 7.78 1.76 -2.34
N ILE A 483 8.51 1.85 -1.25
CA ILE A 483 8.43 2.95 -0.30
C ILE A 483 9.80 3.59 -0.24
N ASP A 484 9.86 4.88 -0.52
CA ASP A 484 11.12 5.62 -0.50
C ASP A 484 10.90 6.97 0.17
N THR A 485 11.73 7.32 1.13
CA THR A 485 11.63 8.58 1.87
C THR A 485 12.33 9.75 1.17
N ASP A 486 13.23 9.47 0.23
CA ASP A 486 14.14 10.44 -0.38
C ASP A 486 14.38 10.11 -1.85
N THR A 487 13.31 10.14 -2.63
CA THR A 487 13.30 9.66 -4.01
C THR A 487 13.92 10.68 -4.95
N THR A 488 15.04 10.33 -5.57
CA THR A 488 15.63 11.19 -6.59
C THR A 488 14.83 11.17 -7.90
N GLY A 489 15.14 12.10 -8.80
CA GLY A 489 14.45 12.19 -10.08
C GLY A 489 14.63 10.94 -10.96
N ASP A 490 15.83 10.37 -10.98
CA ASP A 490 16.11 9.13 -11.71
C ASP A 490 15.43 7.92 -11.06
N GLU A 491 15.41 7.84 -9.72
CA GLU A 491 14.69 6.81 -8.97
C GLU A 491 13.18 6.89 -9.21
N MET A 492 12.61 8.09 -9.15
CA MET A 492 11.19 8.34 -9.43
C MET A 492 10.82 7.83 -10.83
N ARG A 493 11.64 8.13 -11.85
CA ARG A 493 11.42 7.63 -13.21
C ARG A 493 11.50 6.11 -13.26
N HIS A 494 12.47 5.52 -12.56
CA HIS A 494 12.63 4.08 -12.48
C HIS A 494 11.44 3.38 -11.80
N TYR A 495 10.90 3.95 -10.72
CA TYR A 495 9.73 3.41 -10.02
C TYR A 495 8.47 3.51 -10.88
N ILE A 496 8.28 4.65 -11.56
CA ILE A 496 7.21 4.81 -12.53
C ILE A 496 7.33 3.76 -13.65
N ASP A 497 8.52 3.60 -14.23
CA ASP A 497 8.77 2.59 -15.28
C ASP A 497 8.44 1.19 -14.77
N GLU A 498 8.87 0.83 -13.57
CA GLU A 498 8.57 -0.49 -12.99
C GLU A 498 7.06 -0.72 -12.87
N VAL A 499 6.33 0.24 -12.30
CA VAL A 499 4.87 0.12 -12.09
C VAL A 499 4.13 0.05 -13.42
N GLU A 500 4.45 0.94 -14.36
CA GLU A 500 3.79 0.97 -15.67
C GLU A 500 4.14 -0.25 -16.52
N GLU A 501 5.39 -0.71 -16.50
CA GLU A 501 5.82 -1.93 -17.19
C GLU A 501 5.18 -3.17 -16.58
N ALA A 502 5.05 -3.25 -15.26
CA ALA A 502 4.41 -4.36 -14.57
C ALA A 502 2.89 -4.41 -14.81
N THR A 503 2.22 -3.26 -14.93
CA THR A 503 0.76 -3.16 -15.10
C THR A 503 0.32 -3.10 -16.57
N GLY A 504 1.23 -2.71 -17.47
CA GLY A 504 0.92 -2.45 -18.88
C GLY A 504 0.28 -1.09 -19.13
N GLN A 505 0.34 -0.16 -18.17
CA GLN A 505 -0.28 1.17 -18.23
C GLN A 505 0.75 2.26 -18.52
N ALA A 506 1.35 2.21 -19.71
CA ALA A 506 2.36 3.19 -20.11
C ALA A 506 1.79 4.62 -20.14
N GLY A 507 2.50 5.57 -19.53
CA GLY A 507 2.12 6.98 -19.46
C GLY A 507 0.98 7.30 -18.49
N PHE A 508 0.68 6.40 -17.56
CA PHE A 508 -0.28 6.65 -16.50
C PHE A 508 0.22 7.75 -15.54
N PHE A 509 1.47 7.66 -15.11
CA PHE A 509 2.11 8.66 -14.27
C PHE A 509 2.75 9.75 -15.14
N PRO A 510 2.69 11.02 -14.73
CA PRO A 510 3.47 12.06 -15.37
C PRO A 510 4.97 11.71 -15.25
N ARG A 511 5.77 12.02 -16.27
CA ARG A 511 7.23 11.81 -16.22
C ARG A 511 7.91 13.08 -15.74
N PRO A 512 8.34 13.15 -14.47
CA PRO A 512 8.92 14.36 -13.94
C PRO A 512 10.38 14.55 -14.45
N PRO A 513 10.90 15.78 -14.43
CA PRO A 513 12.28 16.06 -14.84
C PRO A 513 13.26 15.42 -13.86
N THR A 514 14.28 14.70 -14.34
CA THR A 514 15.24 14.06 -13.43
C THR A 514 16.23 15.07 -12.85
N HIS A 515 16.42 16.19 -13.53
CA HIS A 515 17.32 17.25 -13.11
C HIS A 515 16.72 18.64 -13.39
N PHE A 516 17.07 19.61 -12.55
CA PHE A 516 16.82 21.03 -12.80
C PHE A 516 18.12 21.78 -13.07
N PRO A 517 18.08 22.90 -13.82
CA PRO A 517 19.18 23.84 -13.80
C PRO A 517 19.38 24.35 -12.35
N PRO A 518 20.63 24.58 -11.91
CA PRO A 518 20.89 25.07 -10.56
C PRO A 518 20.18 26.41 -10.35
N ALA A 519 19.66 26.66 -9.14
CA ALA A 519 18.91 27.89 -8.84
C ALA A 519 19.73 29.17 -9.10
N ASP A 520 21.05 29.09 -8.94
CA ASP A 520 22.00 30.17 -9.18
C ASP A 520 22.46 30.26 -10.65
N ALA A 521 21.91 29.44 -11.55
CA ALA A 521 22.19 29.56 -12.97
C ALA A 521 21.65 30.92 -13.45
N PRO A 522 22.52 31.84 -13.88
CA PRO A 522 22.06 33.13 -14.39
C PRO A 522 21.13 32.87 -15.58
N ARG A 523 19.90 33.40 -15.52
CA ARG A 523 18.95 33.43 -16.64
C ARG A 523 19.48 34.41 -17.69
N PHE A 524 20.55 34.05 -18.38
CA PHE A 524 20.97 34.78 -19.56
C PHE A 524 20.04 34.41 -20.72
N ASP A 525 19.63 35.39 -21.52
CA ASP A 525 19.11 35.14 -22.85
C ASP A 525 20.22 34.43 -23.63
N HIS A 526 20.09 33.11 -23.77
CA HIS A 526 21.14 32.26 -24.32
C HIS A 526 21.32 32.56 -25.82
N ASP A 527 22.30 33.40 -26.15
CA ASP A 527 22.88 33.39 -27.49
C ASP A 527 23.62 32.06 -27.67
N ALA A 528 23.28 31.29 -28.71
CA ALA A 528 23.80 29.96 -29.02
C ALA A 528 25.35 29.85 -29.11
N GLU A 529 26.04 30.99 -29.07
CA GLU A 529 27.49 31.09 -29.05
C GLU A 529 28.11 30.96 -27.64
N HIS A 530 27.38 31.33 -26.58
CA HIS A 530 27.86 31.22 -25.19
C HIS A 530 27.91 29.74 -24.74
N ASP A 531 26.87 28.97 -25.06
CA ASP A 531 26.80 27.53 -24.74
C ASP A 531 27.89 26.72 -25.45
N ARG A 532 28.31 27.15 -26.66
CA ARG A 532 29.44 26.52 -27.37
C ARG A 532 30.79 26.84 -26.74
N ARG A 533 30.96 28.00 -26.09
CA ARG A 533 32.23 28.42 -25.48
C ARG A 533 32.37 27.95 -24.02
N ALA A 534 31.27 27.72 -23.31
CA ALA A 534 31.29 27.35 -21.90
C ALA A 534 31.83 25.92 -21.62
N GLY A 535 31.85 25.02 -22.61
CA GLY A 535 32.58 23.72 -22.59
C GLY A 535 32.17 22.70 -21.52
N VAL A 536 31.38 23.11 -20.53
CA VAL A 536 30.82 22.31 -19.46
C VAL A 536 29.36 22.77 -19.39
N GLY A 537 28.43 21.95 -19.86
CA GLY A 537 27.00 22.24 -19.73
C GLY A 537 26.67 22.57 -18.27
N PRO A 538 25.65 23.41 -18.01
CA PRO A 538 25.27 23.78 -16.65
C PRO A 538 25.20 22.51 -15.79
N ARG A 539 25.83 22.53 -14.61
CA ARG A 539 25.76 21.42 -13.67
C ARG A 539 24.31 21.24 -13.26
N LEU A 540 23.62 20.34 -13.94
CA LEU A 540 22.26 19.96 -13.63
C LEU A 540 22.24 19.38 -12.21
N VAL A 541 21.35 19.91 -11.38
CA VAL A 541 21.14 19.42 -10.02
C VAL A 541 20.05 18.36 -10.09
N GLU A 542 20.35 17.17 -9.60
CA GLU A 542 19.36 16.10 -9.48
C GLU A 542 18.19 16.56 -8.61
N VAL A 543 16.97 16.27 -9.05
CA VAL A 543 15.77 16.66 -8.30
C VAL A 543 15.51 15.66 -7.18
N ASP A 544 15.25 16.17 -5.99
CA ASP A 544 14.75 15.38 -4.85
C ASP A 544 13.22 15.54 -4.79
N TYR A 545 12.50 14.42 -4.92
CA TYR A 545 11.05 14.33 -4.83
C TYR A 545 10.55 13.87 -3.46
N GLY A 546 11.42 13.89 -2.45
CA GLY A 546 11.10 13.53 -1.08
C GLY A 546 10.46 12.16 -0.99
N ARG A 547 9.40 12.04 -0.20
CA ARG A 547 8.77 10.75 0.02
C ARG A 547 7.93 10.34 -1.18
N SER A 548 8.18 9.13 -1.68
CA SER A 548 7.31 8.45 -2.63
C SER A 548 6.87 7.08 -2.12
N THR A 549 5.70 6.65 -2.58
CA THR A 549 5.19 5.31 -2.32
C THR A 549 4.44 4.85 -3.56
N PHE A 550 4.88 3.73 -4.13
CA PHE A 550 4.24 3.09 -5.26
C PHE A 550 3.73 1.73 -4.84
N TYR A 551 2.59 1.35 -5.38
CA TYR A 551 1.99 0.05 -5.18
C TYR A 551 1.37 -0.41 -6.49
N TYR A 552 1.55 -1.68 -6.81
CA TYR A 552 0.81 -2.32 -7.87
C TYR A 552 0.43 -3.73 -7.49
N GLN A 553 -0.74 -4.15 -7.96
CA GLN A 553 -1.18 -5.53 -7.98
C GLN A 553 -1.62 -5.86 -9.40
N VAL A 554 -1.18 -7.00 -9.90
CA VAL A 554 -1.57 -7.53 -11.20
C VAL A 554 -2.00 -8.96 -11.02
N THR A 555 -3.21 -9.28 -11.46
CA THR A 555 -3.79 -10.63 -11.36
C THR A 555 -3.96 -11.20 -12.77
N TYR A 556 -3.35 -12.35 -13.00
CA TYR A 556 -3.44 -13.13 -14.23
C TYR A 556 -4.36 -14.33 -14.06
N ASP A 557 -5.23 -14.55 -15.05
CA ASP A 557 -6.16 -15.68 -15.07
C ASP A 557 -5.50 -17.02 -15.43
N GLN A 558 -6.28 -18.11 -15.33
CA GLN A 558 -5.83 -19.46 -15.63
C GLN A 558 -5.28 -19.58 -17.07
N ARG A 559 -5.98 -19.04 -18.06
CA ARG A 559 -5.57 -19.09 -19.47
C ARG A 559 -4.26 -18.36 -19.69
N GLN A 560 -4.06 -17.21 -19.04
CA GLN A 560 -2.82 -16.44 -19.10
C GLN A 560 -1.65 -17.19 -18.46
N VAL A 561 -1.87 -17.80 -17.30
CA VAL A 561 -0.85 -18.62 -16.63
C VAL A 561 -0.49 -19.85 -17.47
N GLU A 562 -1.47 -20.54 -18.03
CA GLU A 562 -1.26 -21.68 -18.94
C GLU A 562 -0.51 -21.27 -20.20
N ARG A 563 -0.83 -20.10 -20.79
CA ARG A 563 -0.08 -19.53 -21.93
C ARG A 563 1.37 -19.23 -21.56
N PHE A 564 1.61 -18.66 -20.38
CA PHE A 564 2.95 -18.40 -19.88
C PHE A 564 3.76 -19.70 -19.67
N VAL A 565 3.16 -20.72 -19.08
CA VAL A 565 3.78 -22.04 -18.88
C VAL A 565 4.00 -22.76 -20.22
N GLY A 566 3.06 -22.61 -21.15
CA GLY A 566 3.05 -23.21 -22.47
C GLY A 566 4.02 -22.58 -23.49
N LEU A 567 4.59 -21.41 -23.18
CA LEU A 567 5.48 -20.67 -24.07
C LEU A 567 6.57 -21.56 -24.70
N GLU A 568 6.86 -21.39 -25.98
CA GLU A 568 7.92 -22.16 -26.63
C GLU A 568 9.29 -21.92 -25.99
N ARG A 569 10.11 -22.97 -25.88
CA ARG A 569 11.45 -22.88 -25.26
C ARG A 569 12.36 -21.87 -25.96
N THR A 570 12.18 -21.72 -27.27
CA THR A 570 12.89 -20.78 -28.14
C THR A 570 12.50 -19.33 -27.87
N ALA A 571 11.23 -19.08 -27.52
CA ALA A 571 10.70 -17.74 -27.22
C ALA A 571 11.01 -17.26 -25.79
N MET A 572 11.31 -18.17 -24.86
CA MET A 572 11.58 -17.81 -23.46
C MET A 572 12.86 -16.98 -23.28
N TRP A 573 13.94 -17.27 -24.02
CA TRP A 573 15.18 -16.49 -23.91
C TRP A 573 15.01 -15.03 -24.38
N PRO A 574 14.40 -14.75 -25.55
CA PRO A 574 14.05 -13.39 -25.94
C PRO A 574 13.12 -12.66 -24.94
N ALA A 575 12.19 -13.38 -24.30
CA ALA A 575 11.36 -12.80 -23.25
C ALA A 575 12.19 -12.41 -22.02
N MET A 576 13.13 -13.26 -21.59
CA MET A 576 14.06 -12.96 -20.50
C MET A 576 15.00 -11.80 -20.83
N GLU A 577 15.52 -11.71 -22.06
CA GLU A 577 16.36 -10.58 -22.49
C GLU A 577 15.60 -9.26 -22.34
N ARG A 578 14.36 -9.20 -22.83
CA ARG A 578 13.48 -8.02 -22.65
C ARG A 578 13.22 -7.72 -21.18
N ALA A 579 12.85 -8.73 -20.40
CA ALA A 579 12.51 -8.58 -18.99
C ALA A 579 13.68 -8.09 -18.12
N PHE A 580 14.90 -8.52 -18.43
CA PHE A 580 16.12 -8.11 -17.72
C PHE A 580 16.78 -6.85 -18.32
N GLY A 581 16.19 -6.23 -19.35
CA GLY A 581 16.76 -5.05 -20.02
C GLY A 581 18.09 -5.33 -20.70
N VAL A 582 18.28 -6.53 -21.23
CA VAL A 582 19.50 -6.93 -21.95
C VAL A 582 19.25 -6.85 -23.45
N GLU A 583 20.29 -6.45 -24.20
CA GLU A 583 20.21 -6.34 -25.66
C GLU A 583 19.64 -7.61 -26.32
N PRO A 584 18.72 -7.47 -27.28
CA PRO A 584 18.15 -8.60 -28.00
C PRO A 584 19.22 -9.51 -28.60
N GLY A 585 19.12 -10.79 -28.29
CA GLY A 585 20.03 -11.83 -28.73
C GLY A 585 21.28 -12.01 -27.85
N ALA A 586 21.55 -11.21 -26.83
CA ALA A 586 22.71 -11.40 -25.96
C ALA A 586 22.72 -12.78 -25.25
N TRP A 587 21.55 -13.36 -25.01
CA TRP A 587 21.33 -14.64 -24.36
C TRP A 587 20.62 -15.67 -25.26
N SER A 588 20.24 -15.33 -26.48
CA SER A 588 19.46 -16.23 -27.36
C SER A 588 20.17 -17.56 -27.65
N SER A 589 21.50 -17.54 -27.83
CA SER A 589 22.30 -18.73 -28.10
C SER A 589 23.15 -19.19 -26.91
N ARG A 590 23.44 -20.49 -26.84
CA ARG A 590 24.30 -21.07 -25.79
C ARG A 590 25.70 -20.44 -25.80
N TRP A 591 26.24 -20.14 -26.99
CA TRP A 591 27.53 -19.49 -27.15
C TRP A 591 27.53 -18.08 -26.56
N ARG A 592 26.55 -17.24 -26.90
CA ARG A 592 26.47 -15.87 -26.38
C ARG A 592 26.27 -15.84 -24.86
N ARG A 593 25.50 -16.78 -24.29
CA ARG A 593 25.43 -16.97 -22.83
C ARG A 593 26.77 -17.34 -22.20
N THR A 594 27.55 -18.22 -22.83
CA THR A 594 28.91 -18.54 -22.35
C THR A 594 29.82 -17.32 -22.44
N GLN A 595 29.77 -16.56 -23.54
CA GLN A 595 30.52 -15.32 -23.70
C GLN A 595 30.14 -14.28 -22.63
N TRP A 596 28.85 -14.13 -22.31
CA TRP A 596 28.38 -13.28 -21.20
C TRP A 596 28.98 -13.71 -19.87
N ARG A 597 28.99 -15.03 -19.58
CA ARG A 597 29.59 -15.56 -18.35
C ARG A 597 31.09 -15.30 -18.27
N SER A 598 31.80 -15.39 -19.40
CA SER A 598 33.25 -15.12 -19.45
C SER A 598 33.56 -13.64 -19.28
N THR A 599 32.83 -12.77 -19.97
CA THR A 599 33.02 -11.31 -19.91
C THR A 599 32.72 -10.74 -18.53
N HIS A 600 31.77 -11.33 -17.80
CA HIS A 600 31.39 -10.93 -16.45
C HIS A 600 31.86 -11.94 -15.37
N ALA A 601 32.85 -12.78 -15.68
CA ALA A 601 33.36 -13.80 -14.75
C ALA A 601 33.93 -13.18 -13.47
N PHE A 602 34.65 -12.07 -13.62
CA PHE A 602 35.24 -11.33 -12.49
C PHE A 602 34.16 -10.76 -11.56
N GLU A 603 33.16 -10.07 -12.11
CA GLU A 603 32.03 -9.54 -11.33
C GLU A 603 31.26 -10.67 -10.64
N ARG A 604 31.10 -11.82 -11.30
CA ARG A 604 30.46 -13.00 -10.71
C ARG A 604 31.27 -13.58 -9.55
N LEU A 605 32.60 -13.61 -9.65
CA LEU A 605 33.48 -14.04 -8.58
C LEU A 605 33.44 -13.05 -7.40
N LEU A 606 33.48 -11.74 -7.67
CA LEU A 606 33.32 -10.70 -6.65
C LEU A 606 31.95 -10.76 -5.98
N ASN A 607 30.90 -11.14 -6.72
CA ASN A 607 29.58 -11.34 -6.14
C ASN A 607 29.54 -12.41 -5.06
N LEU A 608 30.47 -13.38 -5.00
CA LEU A 608 30.43 -14.42 -3.97
C LEU A 608 30.64 -13.85 -2.55
N PRO A 609 31.74 -13.12 -2.26
CA PRO A 609 31.89 -12.45 -0.97
C PRO A 609 30.95 -11.25 -0.82
N LEU A 610 30.68 -10.50 -1.89
CA LEU A 610 29.77 -9.35 -1.82
C LEU A 610 28.33 -9.78 -1.51
N TYR A 611 27.89 -10.95 -1.96
CA TYR A 611 26.56 -11.48 -1.65
C TYR A 611 26.36 -11.70 -0.15
N ILE A 612 27.42 -12.08 0.59
CA ILE A 612 27.39 -12.18 2.05
C ILE A 612 27.25 -10.79 2.68
N ALA A 613 27.96 -9.79 2.12
CA ALA A 613 27.83 -8.38 2.50
C ALA A 613 26.58 -7.69 1.91
N ASN A 614 25.64 -8.47 1.35
CA ASN A 614 24.45 -7.98 0.67
C ASN A 614 24.71 -6.91 -0.42
N ILE A 615 25.87 -6.95 -1.07
CA ILE A 615 26.20 -6.11 -2.23
C ILE A 615 26.05 -6.97 -3.51
N ASN A 616 25.60 -6.37 -4.61
CA ASN A 616 25.41 -7.05 -5.89
C ASN A 616 26.00 -6.24 -7.05
N LEU A 617 26.94 -6.84 -7.77
CA LEU A 617 27.27 -6.44 -9.13
C LEU A 617 26.25 -7.09 -10.06
N ARG A 618 25.24 -6.32 -10.47
CA ARG A 618 24.08 -6.78 -11.25
C ARG A 618 24.48 -7.65 -12.45
N ARG A 619 25.40 -7.15 -13.29
CA ARG A 619 25.89 -7.83 -14.51
C ARG A 619 26.46 -9.23 -14.26
N GLY A 620 27.12 -9.45 -13.12
CA GLY A 620 27.68 -10.73 -12.71
C GLY A 620 26.66 -11.77 -12.23
N SER A 621 25.43 -11.38 -11.86
CA SER A 621 24.41 -12.30 -11.32
C SER A 621 23.12 -12.40 -12.14
N ILE A 622 22.81 -11.43 -13.02
CA ILE A 622 21.55 -11.45 -13.82
C ILE A 622 21.38 -12.72 -14.65
N LEU A 623 22.41 -13.19 -15.35
CA LEU A 623 22.29 -14.39 -16.18
C LEU A 623 22.12 -15.66 -15.33
N ALA A 624 22.75 -15.73 -14.16
CA ALA A 624 22.59 -16.88 -13.26
C ALA A 624 21.17 -16.96 -12.69
N SER A 625 20.59 -15.79 -12.39
CA SER A 625 19.20 -15.60 -12.01
C SER A 625 18.24 -16.05 -13.14
N ALA A 626 18.46 -15.57 -14.37
CA ALA A 626 17.66 -15.95 -15.54
C ALA A 626 17.76 -17.45 -15.86
N ASP A 627 18.96 -18.05 -15.75
CA ASP A 627 19.17 -19.49 -15.91
C ASP A 627 18.37 -20.32 -14.88
N ASP A 628 18.32 -19.89 -13.61
CA ASP A 628 17.54 -20.56 -12.57
C ASP A 628 16.04 -20.43 -12.85
N ALA A 629 15.56 -19.23 -13.18
CA ALA A 629 14.17 -18.99 -13.53
C ALA A 629 13.73 -19.85 -14.73
N ILE A 630 14.52 -19.92 -15.81
CA ILE A 630 14.24 -20.79 -16.96
C ILE A 630 14.25 -22.27 -16.57
N ARG A 631 15.17 -22.70 -15.71
CA ARG A 631 15.21 -24.08 -15.23
C ARG A 631 13.92 -24.43 -14.47
N ARG A 632 13.47 -23.56 -13.57
CA ARG A 632 12.22 -23.72 -12.80
C ARG A 632 10.99 -23.69 -13.69
N TRP A 633 10.93 -22.77 -14.63
CA TRP A 633 9.87 -22.72 -15.65
C TRP A 633 9.80 -24.01 -16.47
N ARG A 634 10.95 -24.55 -16.93
CA ARG A 634 10.97 -25.85 -17.65
C ARG A 634 10.50 -27.00 -16.78
N MET A 635 10.83 -26.99 -15.49
CA MET A 635 10.33 -27.99 -14.54
C MET A 635 8.82 -27.87 -14.40
N ALA A 636 8.27 -26.67 -14.22
CA ALA A 636 6.83 -26.41 -14.13
C ALA A 636 6.07 -26.86 -15.39
N ARG A 637 6.56 -26.49 -16.58
CA ARG A 637 5.98 -26.90 -17.86
C ARG A 637 5.93 -28.42 -18.05
N GLY A 638 6.87 -29.15 -17.44
CA GLY A 638 6.93 -30.61 -17.54
C GLY A 638 6.07 -31.35 -16.51
N GLN A 639 5.38 -30.65 -15.60
CA GLN A 639 4.55 -31.29 -14.57
C GLN A 639 3.13 -31.54 -15.07
N VAL A 640 2.62 -32.72 -14.75
CA VAL A 640 1.20 -33.08 -14.92
C VAL A 640 0.39 -32.72 -13.68
N ASP A 641 0.98 -32.84 -12.48
CA ASP A 641 0.34 -32.42 -11.24
C ASP A 641 0.38 -30.89 -11.09
N VAL A 642 -0.80 -30.27 -11.02
CA VAL A 642 -0.96 -28.83 -10.86
C VAL A 642 -0.31 -28.32 -9.58
N ARG A 643 -0.27 -29.12 -8.50
CA ARG A 643 0.39 -28.72 -7.24
C ARG A 643 1.89 -28.55 -7.45
N GLU A 644 2.53 -29.52 -8.10
CA GLU A 644 3.96 -29.45 -8.40
C GLU A 644 4.28 -28.37 -9.43
N GLN A 645 3.41 -28.15 -10.42
CA GLN A 645 3.53 -27.04 -11.36
C GLN A 645 3.53 -25.69 -10.63
N VAL A 646 2.53 -25.45 -9.79
CA VAL A 646 2.40 -24.23 -8.96
C VAL A 646 3.60 -24.09 -8.00
N ARG A 647 4.08 -25.20 -7.44
CA ARG A 647 5.29 -25.21 -6.60
C ARG A 647 6.53 -24.75 -7.36
N GLN A 648 6.77 -25.28 -8.56
CA GLN A 648 7.91 -24.90 -9.38
C GLN A 648 7.81 -23.46 -9.88
N LEU A 649 6.61 -22.98 -10.20
CA LEU A 649 6.38 -21.59 -10.55
C LEU A 649 6.68 -20.66 -9.36
N GLY A 650 6.22 -20.98 -8.15
CA GLY A 650 6.59 -20.17 -6.97
C GLY A 650 8.10 -20.18 -6.71
N LEU A 651 8.78 -21.32 -6.91
CA LEU A 651 10.24 -21.38 -6.82
C LEU A 651 10.96 -20.61 -7.95
N MET A 652 10.33 -20.40 -9.10
CA MET A 652 10.84 -19.53 -10.16
C MET A 652 10.83 -18.06 -9.71
N PHE A 653 9.77 -17.65 -9.00
CA PHE A 653 9.60 -16.31 -8.47
C PHE A 653 10.33 -16.03 -7.16
N ALA A 654 10.90 -17.06 -6.54
CA ALA A 654 11.70 -17.02 -5.30
C ALA A 654 13.07 -16.33 -5.45
N ASN A 655 13.17 -15.37 -6.35
CA ASN A 655 14.40 -14.69 -6.64
C ASN A 655 14.56 -13.50 -5.72
N ARG A 656 15.74 -13.41 -5.10
CA ARG A 656 16.05 -12.32 -4.20
C ARG A 656 16.11 -11.00 -4.96
N ARG A 657 16.83 -10.87 -6.07
CA ARG A 657 17.22 -9.51 -6.53
C ARG A 657 16.37 -8.96 -7.67
N TYR A 658 15.43 -9.76 -8.16
CA TYR A 658 14.91 -9.59 -9.53
C TYR A 658 13.38 -9.72 -9.60
N GLY A 659 12.67 -9.30 -8.55
CA GLY A 659 11.19 -9.25 -8.54
C GLY A 659 10.64 -8.42 -9.69
N ALA A 660 11.14 -7.19 -9.87
CA ALA A 660 10.77 -6.31 -10.97
C ALA A 660 11.02 -6.93 -12.36
N GLU A 661 12.16 -7.60 -12.59
CA GLU A 661 12.41 -8.30 -13.86
C GLU A 661 11.44 -9.46 -14.07
N LEU A 662 11.06 -10.18 -13.02
CA LEU A 662 10.14 -11.31 -13.14
C LEU A 662 8.68 -10.87 -13.35
N SER A 663 8.27 -9.71 -12.81
CA SER A 663 6.98 -9.11 -13.16
C SER A 663 6.95 -8.67 -14.62
N ARG A 664 8.04 -8.06 -15.11
CA ARG A 664 8.21 -7.69 -16.53
C ARG A 664 8.27 -8.88 -17.46
N LEU A 665 8.82 -10.01 -17.02
CA LEU A 665 8.79 -11.25 -17.78
C LEU A 665 7.36 -11.69 -18.11
N LEU A 666 6.45 -11.64 -17.12
CA LEU A 666 5.05 -11.97 -17.35
C LEU A 666 4.44 -11.08 -18.42
N ARG A 667 4.71 -9.77 -18.37
CA ARG A 667 4.23 -8.81 -19.38
C ARG A 667 4.87 -8.96 -20.74
N ALA A 668 6.16 -9.30 -20.79
CA ALA A 668 6.85 -9.57 -22.05
C ALA A 668 6.27 -10.81 -22.76
N VAL A 669 5.86 -11.83 -22.01
CA VAL A 669 5.26 -13.07 -22.54
C VAL A 669 3.78 -12.88 -22.90
N LEU A 670 3.03 -12.16 -22.06
CA LEU A 670 1.59 -11.92 -22.20
C LEU A 670 1.31 -10.56 -22.85
N ALA A 671 2.20 -10.12 -23.73
CA ALA A 671 2.08 -8.83 -24.40
C ALA A 671 0.76 -8.77 -25.22
N GLY A 672 -0.01 -7.70 -25.02
CA GLY A 672 -1.31 -7.49 -25.68
C GLY A 672 -2.51 -8.10 -24.95
N GLU A 673 -2.30 -8.87 -23.89
CA GLU A 673 -3.42 -9.36 -23.07
C GLU A 673 -3.79 -8.38 -21.96
N ARG A 674 -5.09 -8.20 -21.75
CA ARG A 674 -5.61 -7.42 -20.62
C ARG A 674 -5.54 -8.27 -19.36
N ALA A 675 -4.83 -7.81 -18.33
CA ALA A 675 -4.87 -8.42 -17.00
C ALA A 675 -5.56 -7.45 -16.03
N SER A 676 -6.19 -7.99 -14.99
CA SER A 676 -6.72 -7.15 -13.91
C SER A 676 -5.57 -6.51 -13.16
N TYR A 677 -5.66 -5.22 -12.88
CA TYR A 677 -4.61 -4.48 -12.17
C TYR A 677 -5.21 -3.47 -11.20
N GLN A 678 -4.44 -3.18 -10.16
CA GLN A 678 -4.60 -2.05 -9.27
C GLN A 678 -3.24 -1.39 -9.17
N LEU A 679 -3.18 -0.07 -9.30
CA LEU A 679 -1.94 0.66 -9.08
C LEU A 679 -2.25 1.95 -8.32
N SER A 680 -1.34 2.31 -7.43
CA SER A 680 -1.32 3.60 -6.78
C SER A 680 0.10 4.12 -6.68
N GLY A 681 0.25 5.43 -6.77
CA GLY A 681 1.50 6.12 -6.55
C GLY A 681 1.21 7.43 -5.85
N THR A 682 1.88 7.66 -4.73
CA THR A 682 1.87 8.91 -3.99
C THR A 682 3.28 9.46 -3.96
N SER A 683 3.45 10.72 -4.32
CA SER A 683 4.70 11.44 -4.11
C SER A 683 4.38 12.91 -3.84
N GLU A 684 5.41 13.75 -3.79
CA GLU A 684 5.23 15.20 -3.90
C GLU A 684 4.37 15.56 -5.12
N PHE A 685 4.28 14.70 -6.16
CA PHE A 685 3.41 14.88 -7.33
C PHE A 685 1.89 14.78 -7.07
N GLY A 686 1.50 14.41 -5.86
CA GLY A 686 0.12 14.07 -5.49
C GLY A 686 -0.12 12.57 -5.55
N SER A 687 -1.39 12.17 -5.40
CA SER A 687 -1.82 10.77 -5.40
C SER A 687 -2.49 10.39 -6.73
N PHE A 688 -1.94 9.38 -7.37
CA PHE A 688 -2.48 8.74 -8.55
C PHE A 688 -2.96 7.34 -8.17
N ARG A 689 -4.19 6.99 -8.56
CA ARG A 689 -4.73 5.65 -8.39
C ARG A 689 -5.49 5.27 -9.65
N ASP A 690 -5.36 4.02 -10.05
CA ASP A 690 -6.14 3.42 -11.11
C ASP A 690 -6.35 1.93 -10.84
N SER A 691 -7.44 1.41 -11.35
CA SER A 691 -7.74 -0.01 -11.30
C SER A 691 -8.54 -0.40 -12.53
N GLY A 692 -8.06 -1.40 -13.26
CA GLY A 692 -8.75 -1.95 -14.41
C GLY A 692 -9.04 -3.42 -14.20
N VAL A 693 -10.24 -3.87 -14.57
CA VAL A 693 -10.64 -5.27 -14.50
C VAL A 693 -10.73 -5.83 -15.91
N SER A 694 -10.03 -6.93 -16.21
CA SER A 694 -10.11 -7.54 -17.54
C SER A 694 -11.26 -8.55 -17.64
N THR A 695 -11.39 -9.45 -16.66
CA THR A 695 -12.41 -10.50 -16.60
C THR A 695 -12.58 -11.11 -15.20
N ILE A 696 -11.49 -11.29 -14.45
CA ILE A 696 -11.51 -11.85 -13.10
C ILE A 696 -11.53 -10.73 -12.05
N PRO A 697 -12.31 -10.85 -10.96
CA PRO A 697 -12.18 -9.95 -9.82
C PRO A 697 -10.72 -9.89 -9.35
N ILE A 698 -10.26 -8.68 -9.02
CA ILE A 698 -8.87 -8.44 -8.57
C ILE A 698 -8.49 -9.41 -7.44
N GLU A 699 -9.47 -9.74 -6.59
CA GLU A 699 -9.35 -10.76 -5.56
C GLU A 699 -10.10 -12.06 -5.91
N PRO A 700 -9.39 -13.18 -6.15
CA PRO A 700 -10.01 -14.47 -6.41
C PRO A 700 -10.73 -15.01 -5.17
N TYR A 701 -11.68 -15.94 -5.39
CA TYR A 701 -12.51 -16.52 -4.34
C TYR A 701 -11.74 -17.08 -3.13
N PRO A 702 -10.62 -17.83 -3.30
CA PRO A 702 -9.83 -18.31 -2.16
C PRO A 702 -9.29 -17.19 -1.27
N GLU A 703 -8.91 -16.05 -1.84
CA GLU A 703 -8.40 -14.91 -1.07
C GLU A 703 -9.51 -14.24 -0.25
N ARG A 704 -10.73 -14.12 -0.82
CA ARG A 704 -11.91 -13.67 -0.07
C ARG A 704 -12.22 -14.57 1.12
N LEU A 705 -12.14 -15.90 0.93
CA LEU A 705 -12.29 -16.86 2.04
C LEU A 705 -11.18 -16.72 3.08
N GLN A 706 -9.94 -16.48 2.64
CA GLN A 706 -8.84 -16.23 3.56
C GLN A 706 -9.02 -14.95 4.36
N ARG A 707 -9.53 -13.84 3.78
CA ARG A 707 -9.78 -12.59 4.52
C ARG A 707 -10.69 -12.77 5.72
N LEU A 708 -11.72 -13.61 5.60
CA LEU A 708 -12.61 -13.94 6.71
C LEU A 708 -11.88 -14.61 7.89
N ILE A 709 -10.75 -15.27 7.62
CA ILE A 709 -9.93 -15.93 8.63
C ILE A 709 -8.75 -15.05 9.05
N ASP A 710 -8.14 -14.32 8.12
CA ASP A 710 -6.89 -13.58 8.27
C ASP A 710 -7.10 -12.09 8.56
N PHE A 711 -8.11 -11.78 9.36
CA PHE A 711 -8.33 -10.41 9.82
C PHE A 711 -7.18 -9.90 10.69
N ASP A 712 -6.41 -10.78 11.34
CA ASP A 712 -5.28 -10.45 12.22
C ASP A 712 -3.93 -10.24 11.51
N GLN A 713 -3.89 -10.28 10.17
CA GLN A 713 -2.65 -10.02 9.44
C GLN A 713 -2.25 -8.54 9.50
N GLN A 714 -0.95 -8.28 9.76
CA GLN A 714 -0.34 -6.95 9.75
C GLN A 714 -0.13 -6.47 8.31
N ARG A 715 -1.21 -6.07 7.65
CA ARG A 715 -1.19 -5.56 6.28
C ARG A 715 -2.12 -4.37 6.15
N ARG A 716 -2.04 -3.71 5.00
CA ARG A 716 -3.05 -2.75 4.54
C ARG A 716 -4.42 -3.43 4.62
N ARG A 717 -5.39 -2.76 5.22
CA ARG A 717 -6.78 -3.23 5.31
C ARG A 717 -7.62 -2.20 4.56
N PRO A 718 -7.60 -2.23 3.21
CA PRO A 718 -8.51 -1.39 2.46
C PRO A 718 -9.92 -1.74 2.90
N VAL A 719 -10.62 -0.75 3.42
CA VAL A 719 -12.01 -0.87 3.86
C VAL A 719 -12.87 -0.73 2.61
N ASP A 720 -12.76 -1.72 1.72
CA ASP A 720 -13.45 -1.70 0.44
C ASP A 720 -14.78 -2.45 0.57
N ASP A 721 -15.87 -1.78 0.22
CA ASP A 721 -17.16 -2.45 0.03
C ASP A 721 -17.30 -2.83 -1.45
N PRO A 722 -17.04 -4.11 -1.82
CA PRO A 722 -16.99 -4.51 -3.22
C PRO A 722 -18.34 -4.39 -3.93
N TYR A 723 -19.43 -4.22 -3.18
CA TYR A 723 -20.76 -4.03 -3.75
C TYR A 723 -21.13 -2.55 -3.89
N ALA A 724 -20.35 -1.64 -3.32
CA ALA A 724 -20.57 -0.20 -3.37
C ALA A 724 -19.81 0.43 -4.55
N ALA A 725 -20.03 -0.06 -5.77
CA ALA A 725 -19.31 0.43 -6.95
C ALA A 725 -20.00 1.66 -7.56
N ILE A 726 -19.21 2.62 -8.08
CA ILE A 726 -19.71 3.63 -9.01
C ILE A 726 -19.30 3.22 -10.42
N GLY A 727 -20.27 3.09 -11.33
CA GLY A 727 -20.08 2.85 -12.76
C GLY A 727 -20.44 4.07 -13.60
N ASP A 728 -20.01 4.08 -14.86
CA ASP A 728 -20.45 5.04 -15.89
C ASP A 728 -20.42 6.53 -15.47
N LEU A 729 -19.42 6.91 -14.68
CA LEU A 729 -19.23 8.28 -14.24
C LEU A 729 -18.85 9.16 -15.44
N ASP A 730 -19.73 10.09 -15.79
CA ASP A 730 -19.54 11.12 -16.79
C ASP A 730 -19.86 12.50 -16.22
N VAL A 731 -19.08 13.49 -16.64
CA VAL A 731 -19.17 14.87 -16.16
C VAL A 731 -19.17 15.79 -17.36
N SER A 732 -20.23 16.58 -17.49
CA SER A 732 -20.35 17.57 -18.55
C SER A 732 -20.75 18.93 -17.97
N LEU A 733 -20.33 20.00 -18.66
CA LEU A 733 -20.79 21.36 -18.39
C LEU A 733 -21.78 21.75 -19.49
N PRO A 734 -23.09 21.52 -19.30
CA PRO A 734 -24.08 21.92 -20.30
C PRO A 734 -24.05 23.44 -20.56
N ASP A 735 -23.76 24.24 -19.52
CA ASP A 735 -23.55 25.68 -19.62
C ASP A 735 -22.56 26.17 -18.54
N ARG A 736 -22.46 27.48 -18.34
CA ARG A 736 -21.50 28.11 -17.41
C ARG A 736 -21.88 27.97 -15.95
N ASP A 737 -23.17 27.78 -15.68
CA ASP A 737 -23.75 27.82 -14.36
C ASP A 737 -24.14 26.42 -13.89
N HIS A 738 -24.04 25.40 -14.76
CA HIS A 738 -24.42 24.04 -14.41
C HIS A 738 -23.34 23.00 -14.70
N VAL A 739 -23.22 22.03 -13.78
CA VAL A 739 -22.46 20.80 -13.97
C VAL A 739 -23.43 19.62 -13.96
N ALA A 740 -23.44 18.85 -15.05
CA ALA A 740 -24.21 17.62 -15.15
C ALA A 740 -23.34 16.42 -14.80
N LEU A 741 -23.73 15.68 -13.75
CA LEU A 741 -23.14 14.41 -13.35
C LEU A 741 -24.07 13.26 -13.77
N HIS A 742 -23.49 12.28 -14.45
CA HIS A 742 -24.15 11.01 -14.74
C HIS A 742 -23.32 9.89 -14.14
N PHE A 743 -23.92 8.98 -13.39
CA PHE A 743 -23.22 7.81 -12.87
C PHE A 743 -24.21 6.71 -12.45
N ALA A 744 -23.75 5.47 -12.47
CA ALA A 744 -24.50 4.32 -11.97
C ALA A 744 -23.99 3.90 -10.60
N ILE A 745 -24.88 3.60 -9.66
CA ILE A 745 -24.54 3.03 -8.37
C ILE A 745 -24.80 1.53 -8.44
N GLY A 746 -23.72 0.76 -8.33
CA GLY A 746 -23.75 -0.70 -8.30
C GLY A 746 -24.26 -1.22 -6.95
N GLY A 747 -24.71 -2.48 -6.97
CA GLY A 747 -25.28 -3.16 -5.81
C GLY A 747 -26.75 -2.80 -5.61
N GLY A 748 -27.59 -3.79 -5.28
CA GLY A 748 -29.05 -3.58 -5.13
C GLY A 748 -29.47 -2.83 -3.86
N ALA A 749 -28.53 -2.25 -3.11
CA ALA A 749 -28.80 -1.57 -1.83
C ALA A 749 -28.57 -0.07 -1.97
N VAL A 750 -29.48 0.72 -1.40
CA VAL A 750 -29.39 2.19 -1.38
C VAL A 750 -28.08 2.59 -0.69
N PRO A 751 -27.25 3.45 -1.31
CA PRO A 751 -26.02 3.91 -0.68
C PRO A 751 -26.37 4.78 0.52
N LYS A 752 -25.58 4.67 1.60
CA LYS A 752 -25.74 5.48 2.81
C LYS A 752 -24.93 6.76 2.71
N ALA A 753 -23.79 6.74 2.03
CA ALA A 753 -22.99 7.93 1.76
C ALA A 753 -22.33 7.89 0.37
N LEU A 754 -22.04 9.08 -0.16
CA LEU A 754 -21.23 9.29 -1.35
C LEU A 754 -20.10 10.25 -1.00
N TYR A 755 -18.91 9.99 -1.52
CA TYR A 755 -17.73 10.82 -1.37
C TYR A 755 -17.41 11.39 -2.74
N PHE A 756 -17.17 12.69 -2.78
CA PHE A 756 -16.80 13.43 -3.97
C PHE A 756 -15.47 14.13 -3.74
N ARG A 757 -14.58 14.09 -4.72
CA ARG A 757 -13.32 14.84 -4.71
C ARG A 757 -13.07 15.45 -6.07
N LEU A 758 -12.80 16.74 -6.09
CA LEU A 758 -12.49 17.49 -7.29
C LEU A 758 -11.01 17.88 -7.28
N ASP A 759 -10.24 17.32 -8.21
CA ASP A 759 -8.84 17.68 -8.40
C ASP A 759 -8.68 18.59 -9.63
N ARG A 760 -7.93 19.69 -9.51
CA ARG A 760 -7.52 20.52 -10.64
C ARG A 760 -6.23 19.96 -11.24
N ARG A 761 -6.27 19.56 -12.50
CA ARG A 761 -5.10 19.12 -13.27
C ARG A 761 -4.39 20.30 -13.90
N ARG A 762 -3.13 20.50 -13.49
CA ARG A 762 -2.23 21.47 -14.11
C ARG A 762 -1.21 20.73 -14.99
N PRO A 763 -0.87 21.24 -16.18
CA PRO A 763 0.25 20.72 -16.94
C PRO A 763 1.53 20.82 -16.11
N TRP A 764 2.25 19.70 -15.95
CA TRP A 764 3.58 19.66 -15.29
C TRP A 764 3.62 20.08 -13.82
N ARG A 765 2.47 20.20 -13.16
CA ARG A 765 2.34 20.50 -11.73
C ARG A 765 1.41 19.51 -11.06
N LEU A 766 1.48 19.50 -9.73
CA LEU A 766 0.63 18.70 -8.85
C LEU A 766 -0.82 18.91 -9.21
N SER A 767 -1.59 17.82 -9.25
CA SER A 767 -3.03 17.98 -9.14
C SER A 767 -3.31 18.58 -7.77
N SER A 768 -3.88 19.78 -7.74
CA SER A 768 -4.30 20.41 -6.49
C SER A 768 -5.72 19.95 -6.21
N VAL A 769 -5.96 19.36 -5.04
CA VAL A 769 -7.34 19.17 -4.54
C VAL A 769 -7.98 20.54 -4.48
N VAL A 770 -9.10 20.70 -5.17
CA VAL A 770 -9.90 21.93 -5.14
C VAL A 770 -10.81 21.86 -3.92
N ARG A 771 -11.55 20.76 -3.83
CA ARG A 771 -12.54 20.47 -2.81
C ARG A 771 -12.76 18.96 -2.69
N GLU A 772 -13.13 18.50 -1.52
CA GLU A 772 -13.76 17.18 -1.35
C GLU A 772 -14.98 17.32 -0.44
N ALA A 773 -15.93 16.39 -0.54
CA ALA A 773 -17.17 16.43 0.21
C ALA A 773 -17.70 15.01 0.44
N VAL A 774 -18.31 14.78 1.59
CA VAL A 774 -19.08 13.57 1.89
C VAL A 774 -20.55 13.94 2.00
N TYR A 775 -21.37 13.30 1.17
CA TYR A 775 -22.81 13.41 1.20
C TYR A 775 -23.43 12.20 1.86
N VAL A 776 -24.21 12.40 2.93
CA VAL A 776 -24.97 11.31 3.57
C VAL A 776 -26.36 11.24 2.96
N ASN A 777 -26.68 10.10 2.34
CA ASN A 777 -27.87 9.90 1.52
C ASN A 777 -29.13 9.58 2.34
N HIS A 778 -29.45 10.40 3.34
CA HIS A 778 -30.58 10.16 4.24
C HIS A 778 -31.95 10.16 3.53
N GLN A 779 -32.10 10.99 2.50
CA GLN A 779 -33.37 11.14 1.78
C GLN A 779 -33.51 10.15 0.62
N GLY A 780 -32.53 9.26 0.40
CA GLY A 780 -32.52 8.38 -0.76
C GLY A 780 -32.47 9.15 -2.08
N ALA A 781 -31.84 10.33 -2.10
CA ALA A 781 -31.61 11.13 -3.30
C ALA A 781 -30.82 10.33 -4.35
N PHE A 782 -29.95 9.44 -3.88
CA PHE A 782 -29.22 8.48 -4.70
C PHE A 782 -29.82 7.09 -4.55
N GLN A 783 -30.11 6.43 -5.68
CA GLN A 783 -30.70 5.10 -5.74
C GLN A 783 -29.76 4.11 -6.44
N PRO A 784 -29.89 2.80 -6.20
CA PRO A 784 -29.24 1.78 -7.04
C PRO A 784 -29.57 1.98 -8.52
N GLY A 785 -28.59 1.80 -9.41
CA GLY A 785 -28.75 2.01 -10.85
C GLY A 785 -28.33 3.41 -11.31
N GLU A 786 -28.88 3.89 -12.42
CA GLU A 786 -28.51 5.18 -13.01
C GLU A 786 -28.97 6.38 -12.17
N ASN A 787 -28.06 7.31 -11.92
CA ASN A 787 -28.30 8.58 -11.25
C ASN A 787 -27.87 9.73 -12.17
N LYS A 788 -28.70 10.77 -12.23
CA LYS A 788 -28.46 12.00 -12.98
C LYS A 788 -28.64 13.18 -12.06
N MET A 789 -27.65 14.05 -12.01
CA MET A 789 -27.69 15.24 -11.19
C MET A 789 -27.27 16.44 -12.03
N LEU A 790 -28.11 17.46 -12.04
CA LEU A 790 -27.76 18.78 -12.58
C LEU A 790 -27.49 19.68 -11.38
N ILE A 791 -26.24 20.09 -11.23
CA ILE A 791 -25.77 20.93 -10.13
C ILE A 791 -25.75 22.37 -10.65
N ASP A 792 -26.48 23.25 -9.99
CA ASP A 792 -26.33 24.70 -10.18
C ASP A 792 -25.08 25.15 -9.39
N LEU A 793 -24.18 25.87 -10.05
CA LEU A 793 -22.93 26.38 -9.49
C LEU A 793 -23.13 27.66 -8.67
N ARG A 794 -24.32 28.27 -8.75
CA ARG A 794 -24.66 29.49 -7.99
C ARG A 794 -25.36 29.18 -6.69
N GLU A 795 -26.11 28.07 -6.64
CA GLU A 795 -26.98 27.73 -5.52
C GLU A 795 -26.98 26.23 -5.22
N GLY A 796 -27.14 25.88 -3.95
CA GLY A 796 -27.28 24.51 -3.49
C GLY A 796 -25.99 23.89 -2.95
N PHE A 797 -26.14 22.78 -2.21
CA PHE A 797 -25.04 22.19 -1.44
C PHE A 797 -23.89 21.63 -2.31
N MET A 798 -24.15 21.25 -3.57
CA MET A 798 -23.06 20.80 -4.45
C MET A 798 -22.35 21.95 -5.16
N ALA A 799 -22.89 23.17 -5.12
CA ALA A 799 -22.26 24.34 -5.74
C ALA A 799 -20.85 24.54 -5.17
N ASP A 800 -20.68 24.40 -3.86
CA ASP A 800 -19.41 24.62 -3.18
C ASP A 800 -18.31 23.62 -3.57
N LEU A 801 -18.67 22.37 -3.92
CA LEU A 801 -17.72 21.37 -4.41
C LEU A 801 -17.07 21.82 -5.73
N PHE A 802 -17.83 22.57 -6.55
CA PHE A 802 -17.39 23.10 -7.83
C PHE A 802 -17.10 24.61 -7.79
N ALA A 803 -17.17 25.23 -6.61
CA ALA A 803 -16.70 26.60 -6.42
C ALA A 803 -15.17 26.63 -6.66
N GLY A 804 -14.71 27.56 -7.50
CA GLY A 804 -13.30 27.65 -7.90
C GLY A 804 -12.95 26.94 -9.21
N LEU A 805 -13.93 26.41 -9.95
CA LEU A 805 -13.74 26.05 -11.35
C LEU A 805 -13.25 27.27 -12.15
N THR A 806 -12.10 27.15 -12.78
CA THR A 806 -11.46 28.20 -13.58
C THR A 806 -11.58 27.80 -15.06
N PRO A 807 -12.04 28.71 -15.93
CA PRO A 807 -12.10 28.45 -17.37
C PRO A 807 -10.73 28.08 -17.95
N GLY A 808 -10.72 27.10 -18.87
CA GLY A 808 -9.51 26.58 -19.50
C GLY A 808 -8.70 25.59 -18.67
N ASN A 809 -9.05 25.40 -17.38
CA ASN A 809 -8.43 24.36 -16.56
C ASN A 809 -9.12 23.00 -16.77
N ARG A 810 -8.31 21.95 -16.61
CA ARG A 810 -8.78 20.56 -16.61
C ARG A 810 -9.00 20.10 -15.18
N TYR A 811 -10.07 19.36 -14.97
CA TYR A 811 -10.47 18.84 -13.68
C TYR A 811 -10.70 17.35 -13.74
N ASP A 812 -10.69 16.75 -12.57
CA ASP A 812 -10.92 15.34 -12.37
C ASP A 812 -11.86 15.17 -11.18
N LEU A 813 -13.07 14.67 -11.44
CA LEU A 813 -14.03 14.33 -10.41
C LEU A 813 -13.86 12.86 -10.05
N ARG A 814 -13.68 12.60 -8.76
CA ARG A 814 -13.65 11.27 -8.17
C ARG A 814 -14.88 11.06 -7.31
N ILE A 815 -15.56 9.93 -7.50
CA ILE A 815 -16.73 9.55 -6.70
C ILE A 815 -16.55 8.15 -6.14
N ALA A 816 -16.83 7.98 -4.86
CA ALA A 816 -16.97 6.67 -4.23
C ALA A 816 -18.29 6.62 -3.45
N THR A 817 -18.78 5.43 -3.15
CA THR A 817 -19.99 5.26 -2.35
C THR A 817 -19.80 4.25 -1.24
N SER A 818 -20.58 4.40 -0.17
CA SER A 818 -20.57 3.52 0.99
C SER A 818 -22.00 3.11 1.32
N ARG A 819 -22.22 1.81 1.58
CA ARG A 819 -23.53 1.29 2.02
C ARG A 819 -23.76 1.42 3.53
N ASP A 820 -22.70 1.52 4.32
CA ASP A 820 -22.78 1.57 5.78
C ASP A 820 -22.15 2.83 6.40
N GLY A 821 -21.58 3.72 5.58
CA GLY A 821 -20.92 4.96 5.98
C GLY A 821 -19.49 4.76 6.48
N LEU A 822 -19.01 3.52 6.55
CA LEU A 822 -17.69 3.16 7.06
C LEU A 822 -16.81 2.56 5.95
N HIS A 823 -17.39 1.69 5.13
CA HIS A 823 -16.72 0.97 4.06
C HIS A 823 -17.04 1.59 2.70
N TRP A 824 -16.02 2.00 1.96
CA TRP A 824 -16.16 2.73 0.70
C TRP A 824 -15.80 1.82 -0.45
N GLY A 825 -16.62 1.77 -1.48
CA GLY A 825 -16.28 0.99 -2.66
C GLY A 825 -15.24 1.65 -3.57
N GLY A 826 -15.03 1.05 -4.73
CA GLY A 826 -14.12 1.55 -5.75
C GLY A 826 -14.41 3.00 -6.18
N VAL A 827 -13.34 3.75 -6.46
CA VAL A 827 -13.42 5.16 -6.89
C VAL A 827 -13.64 5.22 -8.40
N ALA A 828 -14.79 5.74 -8.81
CA ALA A 828 -14.99 6.14 -10.20
C ALA A 828 -14.34 7.51 -10.44
N ARG A 829 -13.84 7.70 -11.66
CA ARG A 829 -13.11 8.91 -12.06
C ARG A 829 -13.64 9.40 -13.40
N SER A 830 -13.89 10.70 -13.51
CA SER A 830 -14.17 11.34 -14.78
C SER A 830 -13.44 12.66 -14.93
N LYS A 831 -12.89 12.87 -16.13
CA LYS A 831 -12.09 14.05 -16.47
C LYS A 831 -12.94 14.98 -17.31
N PHE A 832 -12.89 16.27 -17.01
CA PHE A 832 -13.58 17.29 -17.79
C PHE A 832 -12.75 18.57 -17.88
N GLU A 833 -13.04 19.39 -18.89
CA GLU A 833 -12.39 20.69 -19.10
C GLU A 833 -13.45 21.77 -18.98
N VAL A 834 -13.16 22.83 -18.20
CA VAL A 834 -14.08 23.97 -18.08
C VAL A 834 -13.88 24.82 -19.33
N PRO A 835 -14.91 24.97 -20.20
CA PRO A 835 -14.75 25.71 -21.43
C PRO A 835 -14.36 27.17 -21.13
N PRO A 836 -13.50 27.80 -21.95
CA PRO A 836 -13.22 29.22 -21.81
C PRO A 836 -14.55 29.97 -21.94
N PHE A 837 -14.85 30.82 -20.96
CA PHE A 837 -16.03 31.67 -21.06
C PHE A 837 -15.88 32.55 -22.30
N PRO A 838 -16.85 32.55 -23.25
CA PRO A 838 -16.89 33.57 -24.28
C PRO A 838 -16.65 34.92 -23.62
N VAL A 839 -15.55 35.58 -23.99
CA VAL A 839 -15.34 36.98 -23.61
C VAL A 839 -16.61 37.66 -24.09
N GLU A 840 -17.45 38.12 -23.16
CA GLU A 840 -18.50 39.05 -23.54
C GLU A 840 -17.72 40.17 -24.20
N ARG A 841 -17.82 40.24 -25.54
CA ARG A 841 -17.42 41.45 -26.23
C ARG A 841 -18.33 42.47 -25.58
N GLU A 842 -17.79 43.23 -24.63
CA GLU A 842 -18.37 44.48 -24.21
C GLU A 842 -18.85 45.10 -25.50
N ALA A 843 -20.17 45.21 -25.64
CA ALA A 843 -20.76 45.82 -26.80
C ALA A 843 -20.13 47.21 -26.81
N VAL A 844 -19.10 47.39 -27.64
CA VAL A 844 -18.44 48.67 -27.82
C VAL A 844 -19.62 49.58 -28.12
N PRO A 845 -19.95 50.54 -27.24
CA PRO A 845 -21.08 51.40 -27.49
C PRO A 845 -20.82 52.00 -28.86
N GLU A 846 -21.76 51.80 -29.80
CA GLU A 846 -21.79 52.48 -31.08
C GLU A 846 -21.92 53.98 -30.84
N ASN A 847 -20.85 54.60 -30.34
CA ASN A 847 -20.69 56.03 -30.34
C ASN A 847 -20.26 56.40 -31.75
N GLY A 848 -21.28 56.68 -32.56
CA GLY A 848 -21.13 57.30 -33.85
C GLY A 848 -20.32 58.59 -33.73
N ALA A 849 -19.13 58.58 -34.31
CA ALA A 849 -18.47 59.78 -34.81
C ALA A 849 -17.55 59.34 -35.95
N ALA A 850 -18.04 59.48 -37.17
CA ALA A 850 -17.24 59.33 -38.38
C ALA A 850 -16.13 60.40 -38.41
N PRO A 851 -14.85 60.03 -38.55
CA PRO A 851 -13.83 60.92 -39.07
C PRO A 851 -13.80 60.81 -40.60
N GLY A 852 -13.72 61.97 -41.25
CA GLY A 852 -13.71 62.12 -42.71
C GLY A 852 -12.48 61.52 -43.42
N PRO A 853 -12.48 61.58 -44.76
CA PRO A 853 -11.53 60.87 -45.59
C PRO A 853 -10.21 61.65 -45.71
N GLU A 854 -9.12 61.10 -45.17
CA GLU A 854 -7.77 61.58 -45.48
C GLU A 854 -6.94 60.48 -46.16
N ALA A 855 -6.61 60.81 -47.41
CA ALA A 855 -5.36 60.55 -48.14
C ALA A 855 -4.71 59.16 -48.03
N THR A 856 -4.94 58.38 -49.10
CA THR A 856 -4.12 57.27 -49.56
C THR A 856 -2.67 57.70 -49.84
N PRO A 857 -1.67 56.90 -49.42
CA PRO A 857 -0.45 56.69 -50.20
C PRO A 857 -0.35 55.24 -50.70
N ALA A 858 0.31 55.10 -51.85
CA ALA A 858 0.42 53.89 -52.67
C ALA A 858 1.08 52.68 -51.96
N PRO A 859 0.77 51.43 -52.39
CA PRO A 859 1.41 50.25 -51.87
C PRO A 859 2.71 49.93 -52.61
N ASP A 860 3.82 49.88 -51.87
CA ASP A 860 5.08 49.28 -52.32
C ASP A 860 5.21 47.82 -51.85
N ALA A 861 5.72 47.00 -52.78
CA ALA A 861 6.47 45.77 -52.60
C ALA A 861 5.84 44.59 -51.83
N VAL A 862 5.27 43.67 -52.63
CA VAL A 862 5.02 42.26 -52.34
C VAL A 862 6.33 41.53 -51.99
N GLN A 863 6.43 40.95 -50.79
CA GLN A 863 7.34 39.83 -50.51
C GLN A 863 6.61 38.50 -50.79
N PRO A 864 7.24 37.52 -51.44
CA PRO A 864 6.62 36.22 -51.67
C PRO A 864 6.74 35.32 -50.43
N GLU A 865 5.61 34.74 -50.01
CA GLU A 865 5.58 33.63 -49.05
C GLU A 865 6.29 32.38 -49.62
N PRO A 866 6.97 31.58 -48.77
CA PRO A 866 7.50 30.29 -49.17
C PRO A 866 6.38 29.24 -49.30
N PRO A 867 6.47 28.30 -50.25
CA PRO A 867 5.44 27.29 -50.46
C PRO A 867 5.41 26.25 -49.33
N PRO A 868 4.24 25.65 -49.04
CA PRO A 868 4.11 24.60 -48.05
C PRO A 868 4.82 23.30 -48.49
N PRO A 869 5.32 22.49 -47.55
CA PRO A 869 6.00 21.24 -47.86
C PRO A 869 5.03 20.21 -48.45
N ARG A 870 5.45 19.60 -49.57
CA ARG A 870 4.78 18.48 -50.23
C ARG A 870 4.91 17.23 -49.35
N LEU A 871 3.78 16.65 -48.95
CA LEU A 871 3.72 15.28 -48.45
C LEU A 871 4.00 14.28 -49.59
N PRO A 872 4.74 13.19 -49.34
CA PRO A 872 4.95 12.17 -50.35
C PRO A 872 3.67 11.32 -50.50
N ILE A 873 3.20 11.25 -51.75
CA ILE A 873 2.27 10.24 -52.24
C ILE A 873 3.10 8.97 -52.47
N ASP A 874 2.72 7.87 -51.84
CA ASP A 874 3.21 6.53 -52.17
C ASP A 874 2.08 5.75 -52.87
N PRO A 875 2.35 5.00 -53.96
CA PRO A 875 1.30 4.39 -54.77
C PRO A 875 1.05 2.91 -54.39
N LEU A 876 -0.23 2.51 -54.48
CA LEU A 876 -0.73 1.22 -54.97
C LEU A 876 0.02 -0.07 -54.56
N HIS A 877 -0.62 -0.94 -53.78
CA HIS A 877 -1.08 -2.24 -54.31
C HIS A 877 -1.92 -3.11 -53.35
N ARG A 878 -3.06 -3.56 -53.89
CA ARG A 878 -3.69 -4.91 -53.83
C ARG A 878 -4.29 -5.43 -52.53
N ASP A 879 -5.62 -5.33 -52.48
CA ASP A 879 -6.54 -6.39 -52.04
C ASP A 879 -6.34 -7.68 -52.87
N PRO A 880 -6.58 -8.87 -52.27
CA PRO A 880 -7.91 -9.47 -52.42
C PRO A 880 -8.48 -10.14 -51.15
N GLY A 881 -9.73 -9.79 -50.86
CA GLY A 881 -10.88 -10.66 -50.56
C GLY A 881 -10.70 -11.94 -49.75
N VAL A 882 -11.37 -11.99 -48.59
CA VAL A 882 -11.98 -13.22 -48.04
C VAL A 882 -13.34 -12.85 -47.42
N GLU A 883 -14.42 -13.30 -48.06
CA GLU A 883 -15.76 -13.40 -47.49
C GLU A 883 -15.79 -14.50 -46.41
N LEU A 884 -16.36 -14.23 -45.24
CA LEU A 884 -16.73 -15.26 -44.27
C LEU A 884 -18.22 -15.15 -43.97
N HIS A 885 -18.96 -16.10 -44.54
CA HIS A 885 -20.29 -16.51 -44.12
C HIS A 885 -20.23 -17.09 -42.69
N PHE A 886 -21.13 -16.64 -41.82
CA PHE A 886 -21.47 -17.34 -40.57
C PHE A 886 -22.69 -18.23 -40.84
N ASP A 887 -22.46 -19.54 -40.81
CA ASP A 887 -23.51 -20.54 -40.61
C ASP A 887 -23.48 -21.01 -39.15
N GLU A 888 -24.67 -21.05 -38.54
CA GLU A 888 -24.96 -21.76 -37.29
C GLU A 888 -24.64 -23.26 -37.40
N PRO A 889 -24.53 -23.97 -36.27
CA PRO A 889 -25.58 -24.98 -36.10
C PRO A 889 -26.10 -25.14 -34.68
N ALA A 890 -27.37 -25.56 -34.67
CA ALA A 890 -28.08 -26.15 -33.54
C ALA A 890 -27.57 -27.56 -33.17
N GLY A 891 -27.77 -27.91 -31.89
CA GLY A 891 -28.32 -29.21 -31.47
C GLY A 891 -27.40 -30.43 -31.48
N GLY A 892 -27.02 -30.87 -30.27
CA GLY A 892 -26.44 -32.17 -29.96
C GLY A 892 -26.18 -32.32 -28.48
#